data_AF-A0A9W6WJ06-F1
#
_entry.id   AF-A0A9W6WJ06-F1
#
_cell.length_a   1.000
_cell.length_b   1.000
_cell.length_c   1.000
_cell.angle_alpha   90.00
_cell.angle_beta   90.00
_cell.angle_gamma   90.00
#
_symmetry.space_group_name_H-M   'P 1'
#
loop_
_entity.id
_entity.type
_entity.pdbx_description
1 polymer ?
#
loop_
_entity_poly.entity_id
_entity_poly.type
_entity_poly.pdbx_seq_one_letter_code
_entity_poly.pdbx_strand_id
1 'polypeptide(L)'
;MHFLTLHWRGAATADRREFQAETRQLLDIVTHSIYTDKEVFIRELISNASDALEKLRHLQSTGATIQDAELEPKIVITTDEKAGTLTIADTGVGMSKDELIENLGTIARSGSKAFLEQLKESSPGETGDALSGIIGKFGVGFYSAFMVADKVEVFSQSAVSGRQSHLWRSDGSGSYEVAEASDVTRGSKIVIHLKDSCKEFGTKAKVESIIRRYSNFVSFPIVLDGDTVNTVQALWTKSESDVTDEEYTEFYKFIANAFDEPAYRIIFKADAPIELKTLFFIGSSHTEKFGYARLEPGVSLYSRKVLIERNSPDILPDWMRFVRGVVDSEDLPLSLSREKMQDSRLIHKIRDVLTRRIIRFLERESTKEPDKFEKFFKEFGQFIKEGICTDFQNKDALAKLLRYESSQVDEGKLTTLDEYVSRCPPDQNEIYYLCAPTRAIAESSPYFEAFKKMNKEVLFVYSPIDDFVMTNVAEFNGRKVISAEHTKVDVDSDDGSASGKKLSKDEQQLFGAWLKLTLEDNVKEVKVRLRLMNVWRRVPGAESGEPRERQHHRAAAHGEHHAPCQRQEGDRRAAVSDQSVGSRSTRRGLEAKGCVLSSCRYYAYKHHRRANPAATSLNSKFIQSPAADIAKMLEVMGVDRVIAVDLQMRVEGHEACFFSSDIPVETIETIMAGVEYFATQVYLRRPLVVMAPNPECLRRARIFQTGLNKWLPDSPAQFAVFFHGTGKKESGEQSPADIVGDVKGADVIVVDDLIDTSETLSKLTNLALSKGARKVYCFASHPLLNGDAERLIEESNVSQVVVMDTIPADPKAFHTDKLKRLSVAPMLAELIQAEHFKAHSYIDKVNSREDFKYVHHY
;
A
#
# COMPACT_ATOMS: atom_id res chain seq x y z
N MET A 1 -2.20 43.15 -20.79
CA MET A 1 -1.73 44.49 -20.36
C MET A 1 -0.29 44.35 -19.89
N HIS A 2 0.62 45.17 -20.42
CA HIS A 2 2.05 45.13 -20.09
C HIS A 2 2.28 45.44 -18.60
N PHE A 3 2.69 44.44 -17.81
CA PHE A 3 3.31 44.70 -16.51
C PHE A 3 4.72 45.22 -16.77
N LEU A 4 4.95 46.49 -16.44
CA LEU A 4 6.25 47.15 -16.51
C LEU A 4 7.28 46.34 -15.71
N THR A 5 8.33 45.88 -16.38
CA THR A 5 9.61 45.55 -15.77
C THR A 5 10.09 46.76 -14.97
N LEU A 6 9.97 46.69 -13.64
CA LEU A 6 10.54 47.66 -12.71
C LEU A 6 12.05 47.67 -12.90
N HIS A 7 12.56 48.74 -13.53
CA HIS A 7 13.99 48.93 -13.72
C HIS A 7 14.60 49.45 -12.41
N TRP A 8 15.70 48.82 -12.00
CA TRP A 8 16.65 49.39 -11.04
C TRP A 8 17.11 50.76 -11.57
N ARG A 9 16.60 51.86 -11.01
CA ARG A 9 17.24 53.18 -11.20
C ARG A 9 18.40 53.25 -10.22
N GLY A 10 19.61 53.15 -10.77
CA GLY A 10 20.83 53.23 -9.99
C GLY A 10 20.94 54.55 -9.22
N ALA A 11 21.23 54.40 -7.91
CA ALA A 11 21.91 55.31 -6.99
C ALA A 11 21.24 55.36 -5.60
N ALA A 12 20.97 54.20 -4.99
CA ALA A 12 20.77 54.09 -3.56
C ALA A 12 21.86 53.17 -2.99
N THR A 13 22.45 53.57 -1.86
CA THR A 13 23.45 52.76 -1.13
C THR A 13 22.83 51.43 -0.73
N ALA A 14 23.20 50.35 -1.41
CA ALA A 14 22.79 49.00 -1.04
C ALA A 14 23.55 48.59 0.24
N ASP A 15 22.81 48.38 1.33
CA ASP A 15 23.36 47.91 2.59
C ASP A 15 23.55 46.40 2.50
N ARG A 16 24.78 45.95 2.24
CA ARG A 16 25.13 44.53 2.25
C ARG A 16 25.31 44.03 3.69
N ARG A 17 24.66 42.91 4.01
CA ARG A 17 24.65 42.30 5.35
C ARG A 17 24.83 40.79 5.25
N GLU A 18 25.34 40.19 6.32
CA GLU A 18 25.38 38.73 6.49
C GLU A 18 24.19 38.29 7.33
N PHE A 19 23.71 37.06 7.13
CA PHE A 19 22.68 36.49 7.99
C PHE A 19 23.21 36.28 9.41
N GLN A 20 22.38 36.50 10.43
CA GLN A 20 22.78 36.29 11.83
C GLN A 20 22.65 34.79 12.21
N ALA A 21 23.69 34.23 12.88
CA ALA A 21 23.93 32.80 13.25
C ALA A 21 24.50 31.88 12.15
N GLU A 22 24.98 30.66 12.49
CA GLU A 22 25.65 29.64 11.62
C GLU A 22 24.78 29.22 10.41
N THR A 23 24.63 30.13 9.46
CA THR A 23 23.53 30.22 8.50
C THR A 23 23.76 29.42 7.24
N ARG A 24 25.02 29.19 6.84
CA ARG A 24 25.32 28.41 5.63
C ARG A 24 24.94 26.95 5.79
N GLN A 25 25.25 26.35 6.95
CA GLN A 25 24.86 24.97 7.26
C GLN A 25 23.35 24.84 7.48
N LEU A 26 22.71 25.80 8.17
CA LEU A 26 21.26 25.79 8.36
C LEU A 26 20.48 25.97 7.05
N LEU A 27 20.92 26.87 6.17
CA LEU A 27 20.30 27.05 4.86
C LEU A 27 20.48 25.81 3.97
N ASP A 28 21.66 25.18 4.00
CA ASP A 28 21.90 23.89 3.32
C ASP A 28 20.99 22.77 3.88
N ILE A 29 20.82 22.69 5.19
CA ILE A 29 19.91 21.72 5.84
C ILE A 29 18.46 22.00 5.42
N VAL A 30 18.01 23.26 5.45
CA VAL A 30 16.64 23.62 5.08
C VAL A 30 16.36 23.33 3.60
N THR A 31 17.32 23.60 2.73
CA THR A 31 17.19 23.42 1.27
C THR A 31 17.35 21.96 0.82
N HIS A 32 18.14 21.14 1.53
CA HIS A 32 18.44 19.76 1.10
C HIS A 32 17.92 18.66 2.02
N SER A 33 17.51 18.96 3.26
CA SER A 33 17.15 17.93 4.26
C SER A 33 15.72 18.01 4.81
N ILE A 34 15.04 19.17 4.73
CA ILE A 34 13.69 19.34 5.31
C ILE A 34 12.59 18.98 4.32
N TYR A 35 12.73 19.38 3.06
CA TYR A 35 11.71 19.20 2.02
C TYR A 35 12.15 18.14 1.02
N THR A 36 11.29 17.16 0.75
CA THR A 36 11.56 16.13 -0.25
C THR A 36 11.12 16.55 -1.65
N ASP A 37 10.09 17.39 -1.74
CA ASP A 37 9.53 17.85 -3.00
C ASP A 37 9.84 19.33 -3.26
N LYS A 38 10.38 19.62 -4.46
CA LYS A 38 10.69 20.97 -4.89
C LYS A 38 9.44 21.81 -5.14
N GLU A 39 8.27 21.24 -5.34
CA GLU A 39 7.01 21.98 -5.59
C GLU A 39 6.51 22.74 -4.35
N VAL A 40 7.01 22.38 -3.16
CA VAL A 40 6.56 22.88 -1.86
C VAL A 40 6.82 24.37 -1.64
N PHE A 41 7.83 24.95 -2.29
CA PHE A 41 8.10 26.39 -2.14
C PHE A 41 6.91 27.26 -2.54
N ILE A 42 6.13 26.88 -3.56
CA ILE A 42 4.92 27.61 -3.96
C ILE A 42 3.87 27.56 -2.84
N ARG A 43 3.67 26.39 -2.20
CA ARG A 43 2.78 26.23 -1.05
C ARG A 43 3.22 27.14 0.11
N GLU A 44 4.51 27.15 0.45
CA GLU A 44 5.02 27.97 1.56
C GLU A 44 4.87 29.47 1.29
N LEU A 45 5.19 29.92 0.08
CA LEU A 45 5.08 31.33 -0.29
C LEU A 45 3.63 31.81 -0.38
N ILE A 46 2.71 31.00 -0.91
CA ILE A 46 1.27 31.30 -0.87
C ILE A 46 0.76 31.34 0.58
N SER A 47 1.23 30.44 1.45
CA SER A 47 0.85 30.46 2.87
C SER A 47 1.31 31.74 3.56
N ASN A 48 2.54 32.20 3.28
CA ASN A 48 3.06 33.48 3.80
C ASN A 48 2.26 34.67 3.29
N ALA A 49 1.88 34.67 2.01
CA ALA A 49 1.03 35.69 1.41
C ALA A 49 -0.36 35.72 2.08
N SER A 50 -0.97 34.56 2.34
CA SER A 50 -2.23 34.45 3.06
C SER A 50 -2.13 35.00 4.48
N ASP A 51 -1.06 34.68 5.22
CA ASP A 51 -0.82 35.22 6.57
C ASP A 51 -0.68 36.75 6.55
N ALA A 52 -0.01 37.31 5.54
CA ALA A 52 0.15 38.76 5.38
C ALA A 52 -1.17 39.47 5.10
N LEU A 53 -2.07 38.82 4.35
CA LEU A 53 -3.42 39.31 4.06
C LEU A 53 -4.34 39.22 5.29
N GLU A 54 -4.23 38.15 6.10
CA GLU A 54 -5.01 38.02 7.33
C GLU A 54 -4.58 39.05 8.39
N LYS A 55 -3.27 39.29 8.52
CA LYS A 55 -2.73 40.38 9.34
C LYS A 55 -3.27 41.75 8.92
N LEU A 56 -3.28 42.02 7.62
CA LEU A 56 -3.84 43.26 7.08
C LEU A 56 -5.31 43.40 7.46
N ARG A 57 -6.11 42.35 7.26
CA ARG A 57 -7.54 42.32 7.59
C ARG A 57 -7.78 42.60 9.07
N HIS A 58 -6.97 42.00 9.95
CA HIS A 58 -7.03 42.27 11.38
C HIS A 58 -6.73 43.74 11.69
N LEU A 59 -5.63 44.28 11.17
CA LEU A 59 -5.26 45.69 11.38
C LEU A 59 -6.33 46.67 10.89
N GLN A 60 -6.97 46.36 9.76
CA GLN A 60 -8.13 47.12 9.25
C GLN A 60 -9.31 47.05 10.23
N SER A 61 -9.60 45.88 10.78
CA SER A 61 -10.69 45.69 11.74
C SER A 61 -10.45 46.40 13.09
N THR A 62 -9.19 46.54 13.50
CA THR A 62 -8.80 47.25 14.73
C THR A 62 -8.64 48.76 14.55
N GLY A 63 -8.91 49.30 13.36
CA GLY A 63 -8.89 50.74 13.09
C GLY A 63 -7.50 51.34 12.83
N ALA A 64 -6.50 50.53 12.46
CA ALA A 64 -5.19 51.05 12.07
C ALA A 64 -5.29 51.86 10.76
N THR A 65 -4.49 52.92 10.62
CA THR A 65 -4.39 53.68 9.37
C THR A 65 -3.59 52.88 8.34
N ILE A 66 -4.29 52.37 7.32
CA ILE A 66 -3.72 51.53 6.27
C ILE A 66 -3.49 52.35 5.00
N GLN A 67 -2.29 52.23 4.42
CA GLN A 67 -2.02 52.79 3.10
C GLN A 67 -2.74 52.02 2.00
N ASP A 68 -3.20 52.74 0.99
CA ASP A 68 -3.91 52.21 -0.18
C ASP A 68 -5.04 51.25 0.22
N ALA A 69 -5.82 51.63 1.24
CA ALA A 69 -6.82 50.77 1.89
C ALA A 69 -7.88 50.22 0.93
N GLU A 70 -8.11 50.91 -0.19
CA GLU A 70 -8.97 50.52 -1.31
C GLU A 70 -8.44 49.32 -2.13
N LEU A 71 -7.16 48.98 -2.00
CA LEU A 71 -6.55 47.86 -2.71
C LEU A 71 -7.05 46.53 -2.14
N GLU A 72 -7.73 45.75 -3.00
CA GLU A 72 -8.32 44.46 -2.61
C GLU A 72 -7.27 43.43 -2.14
N PRO A 73 -7.53 42.70 -1.04
CA PRO A 73 -6.69 41.59 -0.58
C PRO A 73 -6.68 40.42 -1.57
N LYS A 74 -5.53 40.13 -2.18
CA LYS A 74 -5.34 39.03 -3.14
C LYS A 74 -3.88 38.60 -3.26
N ILE A 75 -3.69 37.42 -3.84
CA ILE A 75 -2.39 36.85 -4.21
C ILE A 75 -2.32 36.80 -5.73
N VAL A 76 -1.26 37.36 -6.31
CA VAL A 76 -1.02 37.40 -7.76
C VAL A 76 0.25 36.62 -8.07
N ILE A 77 0.14 35.64 -8.96
CA ILE A 77 1.26 34.81 -9.40
C ILE A 77 1.46 35.04 -10.90
N THR A 78 2.70 35.31 -11.30
CA THR A 78 3.07 35.57 -12.69
C THR A 78 4.20 34.65 -13.11
N THR A 79 4.03 33.99 -14.25
CA THR A 79 5.02 33.07 -14.82
C THR A 79 5.72 33.70 -16.03
N ASP A 80 7.05 33.57 -16.11
CA ASP A 80 7.84 34.00 -17.27
C ASP A 80 8.87 32.93 -17.65
N GLU A 81 8.49 32.08 -18.59
CA GLU A 81 9.32 30.99 -19.11
C GLU A 81 10.59 31.51 -19.82
N LYS A 82 10.52 32.67 -20.48
CA LYS A 82 11.66 33.22 -21.23
C LYS A 82 12.70 33.81 -20.31
N ALA A 83 12.27 34.57 -19.31
CA ALA A 83 13.15 35.11 -18.29
C ALA A 83 13.60 34.04 -17.28
N GLY A 84 12.92 32.90 -17.22
CA GLY A 84 13.18 31.85 -16.22
C GLY A 84 12.80 32.32 -14.83
N THR A 85 11.68 33.05 -14.69
CA THR A 85 11.27 33.61 -13.40
C THR A 85 9.84 33.21 -13.02
N LEU A 86 9.63 33.08 -11.72
CA LEU A 86 8.32 32.98 -11.10
C LEU A 86 8.17 34.15 -10.11
N THR A 87 7.07 34.89 -10.21
CA THR A 87 6.77 36.00 -9.30
C THR A 87 5.54 35.67 -8.48
N ILE A 88 5.62 35.80 -7.15
CA ILE A 88 4.49 35.71 -6.23
C ILE A 88 4.37 37.05 -5.51
N ALA A 89 3.22 37.71 -5.65
CA ALA A 89 2.94 39.00 -5.03
C ALA A 89 1.66 38.92 -4.20
N ASP A 90 1.65 39.58 -3.04
CA ASP A 90 0.49 39.74 -2.18
C ASP A 90 0.19 41.22 -1.96
N THR A 91 -1.08 41.54 -1.70
CA THR A 91 -1.52 42.90 -1.35
C THR A 91 -1.70 43.10 0.16
N GLY A 92 -0.98 42.31 0.97
CA GLY A 92 -1.09 42.23 2.42
C GLY A 92 -0.37 43.35 3.16
N VAL A 93 0.04 43.08 4.40
CA VAL A 93 0.63 44.08 5.30
C VAL A 93 2.03 44.56 4.88
N GLY A 94 2.77 43.79 4.10
CA GLY A 94 4.14 44.12 3.70
C GLY A 94 5.13 44.19 4.87
N MET A 95 6.35 44.68 4.60
CA MET A 95 7.43 44.79 5.58
C MET A 95 8.17 46.12 5.43
N SER A 96 8.57 46.70 6.56
CA SER A 96 9.52 47.81 6.66
C SER A 96 10.97 47.35 6.46
N LYS A 97 11.92 48.29 6.36
CA LYS A 97 13.36 47.99 6.27
C LYS A 97 13.83 47.10 7.43
N ASP A 98 13.43 47.44 8.64
CA ASP A 98 13.84 46.72 9.85
C ASP A 98 13.21 45.34 9.89
N GLU A 99 11.93 45.21 9.51
CA GLU A 99 11.28 43.89 9.40
C GLU A 99 11.90 43.01 8.31
N LEU A 100 12.36 43.55 7.18
CA LEU A 100 13.10 42.79 6.18
C LEU A 100 14.43 42.26 6.75
N ILE A 101 15.14 43.09 7.52
CA ILE A 101 16.40 42.69 8.16
C ILE A 101 16.14 41.66 9.26
N GLU A 102 15.12 41.86 10.09
CA GLU A 102 14.84 40.98 11.22
C GLU A 102 14.19 39.66 10.80
N ASN A 103 13.21 39.68 9.89
CA ASN A 103 12.44 38.50 9.52
C ASN A 103 13.10 37.69 8.39
N LEU A 104 13.64 38.35 7.36
CA LEU A 104 14.29 37.66 6.24
C LEU A 104 15.82 37.57 6.40
N GLY A 105 16.43 38.43 7.23
CA GLY A 105 17.87 38.36 7.52
C GLY A 105 18.25 37.44 8.68
N THR A 106 17.27 36.87 9.39
CA THR A 106 17.47 35.92 10.49
C THR A 106 16.73 34.61 10.18
N ILE A 107 17.45 33.49 10.09
CA ILE A 107 16.84 32.17 9.85
C ILE A 107 16.09 31.71 11.13
N ALA A 108 14.92 31.08 10.95
CA ALA A 108 14.05 30.56 12.03
C ALA A 108 13.39 31.64 12.91
N ARG A 109 13.23 32.86 12.39
CA ARG A 109 12.42 33.93 12.99
C ARG A 109 11.15 34.16 12.16
N SER A 110 9.97 34.13 12.79
CA SER A 110 8.68 34.38 12.12
C SER A 110 7.98 35.60 12.70
N GLY A 111 7.79 36.64 11.88
CA GLY A 111 6.94 37.78 12.24
C GLY A 111 5.46 37.41 12.41
N SER A 112 5.00 36.27 11.89
CA SER A 112 3.64 35.76 12.14
C SER A 112 3.50 35.17 13.54
N LYS A 113 4.56 34.55 14.08
CA LYS A 113 4.60 34.11 15.47
C LYS A 113 4.57 35.29 16.44
N ALA A 114 5.41 36.31 16.21
CA ALA A 114 5.46 37.50 17.06
C ALA A 114 4.10 38.24 17.10
N PHE A 115 3.44 38.37 15.95
CA PHE A 115 2.10 38.94 15.86
C PHE A 115 1.05 38.12 16.64
N LEU A 116 1.09 36.79 16.56
CA LEU A 116 0.19 35.92 17.33
C LEU A 116 0.41 36.04 18.85
N GLU A 117 1.65 36.18 19.31
CA GLU A 117 1.98 36.41 20.72
C GLU A 117 1.43 37.77 21.18
N GLN A 118 1.64 38.82 20.40
CA GLN A 118 1.11 40.16 20.67
C GLN A 118 -0.44 40.18 20.73
N LEU A 119 -1.11 39.45 19.84
CA LEU A 119 -2.58 39.33 19.86
C LEU A 119 -3.09 38.62 21.13
N LYS A 120 -2.42 37.55 21.55
CA LYS A 120 -2.78 36.83 22.78
C LYS A 120 -2.62 37.69 24.03
N GLU A 121 -1.61 38.56 24.04
CA GLU A 121 -1.37 39.50 25.13
C GLU A 121 -2.36 40.68 25.13
N SER A 122 -2.75 41.16 23.95
CA SER A 122 -3.61 42.35 23.81
C SER A 122 -5.10 42.06 24.02
N SER A 123 -5.58 40.84 23.75
CA SER A 123 -6.97 40.40 23.94
C SER A 123 -7.06 39.01 24.59
N PRO A 124 -6.79 38.88 25.90
CA PRO A 124 -6.88 37.60 26.61
C PRO A 124 -8.36 37.16 26.75
N GLY A 125 -8.86 36.38 25.79
CA GLY A 125 -10.21 35.80 25.81
C GLY A 125 -10.94 35.75 24.47
N GLU A 126 -10.47 36.43 23.43
CA GLU A 126 -11.06 36.34 22.09
C GLU A 126 -10.43 35.20 21.29
N THR A 127 -11.20 34.14 21.05
CA THR A 127 -10.93 33.14 20.01
C THR A 127 -11.52 33.62 18.68
N GLY A 128 -10.98 34.70 18.12
CA GLY A 128 -11.47 35.27 16.85
C GLY A 128 -10.92 34.55 15.61
N ASP A 129 -11.66 34.59 14.50
CA ASP A 129 -11.29 34.05 13.16
C ASP A 129 -9.89 34.49 12.67
N ALA A 130 -9.40 35.66 13.11
CA ALA A 130 -8.07 36.16 12.77
C ALA A 130 -6.92 35.36 13.41
N LEU A 131 -7.14 34.73 14.57
CA LEU A 131 -6.13 33.90 15.28
C LEU A 131 -6.02 32.49 14.68
N SER A 132 -7.13 31.96 14.14
CA SER A 132 -7.17 30.64 13.49
C SER A 132 -6.60 30.68 12.07
N GLY A 133 -6.68 31.81 11.36
CA GLY A 133 -6.22 31.97 9.98
C GLY A 133 -4.71 32.00 9.75
N ILE A 134 -3.88 32.29 10.77
CA ILE A 134 -2.42 32.42 10.60
C ILE A 134 -1.71 31.06 10.66
N ILE A 135 -1.01 30.69 9.59
CA ILE A 135 -0.45 29.36 9.35
C ILE A 135 1.04 29.29 9.74
N GLY A 136 1.88 30.26 9.36
CA GLY A 136 3.35 30.21 9.38
C GLY A 136 4.02 30.51 10.73
N LYS A 137 4.38 29.48 11.52
CA LYS A 137 4.95 29.65 12.89
C LYS A 137 6.47 29.49 13.00
N PHE A 138 7.14 28.87 12.02
CA PHE A 138 8.54 28.41 12.14
C PHE A 138 9.60 29.35 11.55
N GLY A 139 9.23 30.22 10.59
CA GLY A 139 10.18 31.18 10.00
C GLY A 139 11.25 30.56 9.09
N VAL A 140 10.97 29.39 8.50
CA VAL A 140 11.88 28.72 7.54
C VAL A 140 11.31 28.60 6.12
N GLY A 141 9.98 28.70 5.95
CA GLY A 141 9.30 28.43 4.69
C GLY A 141 9.73 29.32 3.52
N PHE A 142 10.14 30.58 3.78
CA PHE A 142 10.68 31.48 2.76
C PHE A 142 11.93 30.92 2.07
N TYR A 143 12.83 30.29 2.84
CA TYR A 143 14.10 29.80 2.31
C TYR A 143 13.96 28.56 1.42
N SER A 144 12.79 27.90 1.40
CA SER A 144 12.48 26.85 0.43
C SER A 144 12.57 27.35 -1.02
N ALA A 145 12.43 28.66 -1.27
CA ALA A 145 12.62 29.25 -2.59
C ALA A 145 14.03 29.00 -3.16
N PHE A 146 15.07 28.93 -2.32
CA PHE A 146 16.45 28.66 -2.75
C PHE A 146 16.68 27.19 -3.19
N MET A 147 15.73 26.29 -2.95
CA MET A 147 15.76 24.94 -3.55
C MET A 147 15.71 25.02 -5.08
N VAL A 148 14.90 25.96 -5.59
CA VAL A 148 14.62 26.11 -7.03
C VAL A 148 15.22 27.35 -7.67
N ALA A 149 15.69 28.32 -6.87
CA ALA A 149 16.18 29.61 -7.36
C ALA A 149 17.69 29.77 -7.20
N ASP A 150 18.34 30.41 -8.18
CA ASP A 150 19.71 30.92 -8.07
C ASP A 150 19.76 32.28 -7.37
N LYS A 151 18.66 33.03 -7.43
CA LYS A 151 18.53 34.35 -6.82
C LYS A 151 17.07 34.62 -6.45
N VAL A 152 16.87 35.26 -5.31
CA VAL A 152 15.55 35.73 -4.86
C VAL A 152 15.61 37.22 -4.58
N GLU A 153 14.62 37.95 -5.08
CA GLU A 153 14.42 39.38 -4.84
C GLU A 153 13.04 39.61 -4.22
N VAL A 154 13.00 40.33 -3.10
CA VAL A 154 11.77 40.67 -2.39
C VAL A 154 11.61 42.18 -2.37
N PHE A 155 10.59 42.66 -3.06
CA PHE A 155 10.16 44.06 -3.00
C PHE A 155 9.03 44.13 -1.98
N SER A 156 9.09 45.06 -1.04
CA SER A 156 8.04 45.19 -0.02
C SER A 156 7.77 46.64 0.34
N GLN A 157 6.49 46.94 0.55
CA GLN A 157 6.01 48.21 1.09
C GLN A 157 5.03 47.92 2.22
N SER A 158 5.37 48.43 3.42
CA SER A 158 4.53 48.29 4.60
C SER A 158 3.22 49.05 4.47
N ALA A 159 2.13 48.43 4.91
CA ALA A 159 0.80 49.02 4.99
C ALA A 159 0.68 50.08 6.11
N VAL A 160 1.58 50.03 7.10
CA VAL A 160 1.50 50.83 8.34
C VAL A 160 2.68 51.79 8.55
N SER A 161 3.81 51.57 7.87
CA SER A 161 5.05 52.33 8.11
C SER A 161 5.54 53.07 6.86
N GLY A 162 5.06 54.30 6.65
CA GLY A 162 5.55 55.21 5.59
C GLY A 162 5.29 54.72 4.15
N ARG A 163 5.57 55.55 3.14
CA ARG A 163 5.46 55.18 1.70
C ARG A 163 6.74 54.62 1.11
N GLN A 164 7.78 54.44 1.94
CA GLN A 164 9.08 54.01 1.48
C GLN A 164 9.06 52.50 1.22
N SER A 165 9.45 52.13 0.00
CA SER A 165 9.52 50.74 -0.42
C SER A 165 10.96 50.26 -0.38
N HIS A 166 11.15 48.97 -0.17
CA HIS A 166 12.47 48.37 0.00
C HIS A 166 12.64 47.14 -0.87
N LEU A 167 13.87 46.90 -1.30
CA LEU A 167 14.31 45.70 -2.00
C LEU A 167 15.26 44.93 -1.08
N TRP A 168 14.95 43.67 -0.85
CA TRP A 168 15.84 42.67 -0.30
C TRP A 168 16.28 41.71 -1.41
N ARG A 169 17.57 41.38 -1.53
CA ARG A 169 18.05 40.39 -2.51
C ARG A 169 19.11 39.48 -1.93
N SER A 170 19.07 38.20 -2.31
CA SER A 170 20.08 37.20 -1.95
C SER A 170 20.17 36.09 -2.99
N ASP A 171 21.33 35.47 -3.09
CA ASP A 171 21.60 34.23 -3.85
C ASP A 171 21.62 32.98 -2.96
N GLY A 172 21.35 33.12 -1.65
CA GLY A 172 21.42 32.03 -0.69
C GLY A 172 22.85 31.65 -0.26
N SER A 173 23.88 32.39 -0.67
CA SER A 173 25.29 32.06 -0.35
C SER A 173 25.74 32.43 1.08
N GLY A 174 24.86 33.05 1.87
CA GLY A 174 25.14 33.50 3.24
C GLY A 174 25.14 35.02 3.45
N SER A 175 24.85 35.81 2.41
CA SER A 175 24.67 37.27 2.53
C SER A 175 23.43 37.75 1.78
N TYR A 176 22.95 38.93 2.13
CA TYR A 176 21.84 39.60 1.46
C TYR A 176 22.09 41.12 1.39
N GLU A 177 21.36 41.80 0.52
CA GLU A 177 21.44 43.24 0.38
C GLU A 177 20.07 43.87 0.53
N VAL A 178 20.02 45.01 1.22
CA VAL A 178 18.80 45.82 1.36
C VAL A 178 19.02 47.20 0.75
N ALA A 179 18.12 47.61 -0.12
CA ALA A 179 18.14 48.91 -0.79
C ALA A 179 16.75 49.55 -0.80
N GLU A 180 16.69 50.85 -1.05
CA GLU A 180 15.42 51.51 -1.32
C GLU A 180 14.90 51.12 -2.71
N ALA A 181 13.59 50.95 -2.81
CA ALA A 181 12.87 50.69 -4.05
C ALA A 181 11.83 51.77 -4.30
N SER A 182 11.42 51.91 -5.55
CA SER A 182 10.32 52.79 -5.98
C SER A 182 9.29 51.96 -6.75
N ASP A 183 8.07 52.48 -6.84
CA ASP A 183 6.96 51.88 -7.61
C ASP A 183 6.61 50.44 -7.18
N VAL A 184 6.74 50.14 -5.88
CA VAL A 184 6.27 48.88 -5.28
C VAL A 184 4.85 49.12 -4.76
N THR A 185 3.95 48.18 -5.00
CA THR A 185 2.58 48.21 -4.43
C THR A 185 2.60 47.74 -2.97
N ARG A 186 1.63 48.17 -2.15
CA ARG A 186 1.44 47.65 -0.78
C ARG A 186 1.47 46.11 -0.75
N GLY A 187 2.21 45.56 0.21
CA GLY A 187 2.39 44.13 0.41
C GLY A 187 3.81 43.70 0.05
N SER A 188 3.98 42.48 -0.45
CA SER A 188 5.29 41.98 -0.89
C SER A 188 5.21 41.35 -2.28
N LYS A 189 6.29 41.50 -3.05
CA LYS A 189 6.50 40.87 -4.35
C LYS A 189 7.83 40.11 -4.32
N ILE A 190 7.74 38.80 -4.44
CA ILE A 190 8.88 37.88 -4.44
C ILE A 190 9.14 37.45 -5.88
N VAL A 191 10.31 37.80 -6.42
CA VAL A 191 10.78 37.39 -7.74
C VAL A 191 11.82 36.29 -7.55
N ILE A 192 11.54 35.14 -8.15
CA ILE A 192 12.30 33.91 -8.01
C ILE A 192 12.98 33.64 -9.34
N HIS A 193 14.30 33.80 -9.38
CA HIS A 193 15.12 33.51 -10.57
C HIS A 193 15.46 32.03 -10.58
N LEU A 194 14.75 31.26 -11.40
CA LEU A 194 14.78 29.80 -11.38
C LEU A 194 16.12 29.27 -11.91
N LYS A 195 16.62 28.22 -11.26
CA LYS A 195 17.73 27.39 -11.75
C LYS A 195 17.40 26.80 -13.11
N ASP A 196 18.41 26.55 -13.92
CA ASP A 196 18.24 25.89 -15.24
C ASP A 196 17.49 24.55 -15.14
N SER A 197 17.74 23.77 -14.09
CA SER A 197 17.06 22.49 -13.83
C SER A 197 15.59 22.63 -13.37
N CYS A 198 15.13 23.84 -13.07
CA CYS A 198 13.86 24.11 -12.41
C CYS A 198 12.96 25.05 -13.24
N LYS A 199 13.25 25.25 -14.54
CA LYS A 199 12.48 26.14 -15.42
C LYS A 199 11.02 25.73 -15.61
N GLU A 200 10.67 24.47 -15.34
CA GLU A 200 9.27 24.00 -15.38
C GLU A 200 8.34 24.83 -14.46
N PHE A 201 8.87 25.37 -13.36
CA PHE A 201 8.12 26.24 -12.43
C PHE A 201 7.83 27.64 -12.99
N GLY A 202 8.43 27.99 -14.13
CA GLY A 202 8.12 29.21 -14.89
C GLY A 202 6.98 29.02 -15.90
N THR A 203 6.27 27.89 -15.87
CA THR A 203 5.15 27.61 -16.78
C THR A 203 3.81 27.66 -16.05
N LYS A 204 2.81 28.30 -16.67
CA LYS A 204 1.45 28.43 -16.13
C LYS A 204 0.83 27.08 -15.74
N ALA A 205 0.92 26.08 -16.61
CA ALA A 205 0.29 24.77 -16.37
C ALA A 205 0.85 24.05 -15.13
N LYS A 206 2.18 24.11 -14.93
CA LYS A 206 2.82 23.51 -13.75
C LYS A 206 2.36 24.21 -12.49
N VAL A 207 2.45 25.54 -12.45
CA VAL A 207 2.06 26.36 -11.29
C VAL A 207 0.58 26.19 -10.96
N GLU A 208 -0.30 26.17 -11.97
CA GLU A 208 -1.73 25.94 -11.79
C GLU A 208 -2.00 24.58 -11.13
N SER A 209 -1.32 23.53 -11.58
CA SER A 209 -1.46 22.19 -11.01
C SER A 209 -1.04 22.12 -9.53
N ILE A 210 -0.03 22.90 -9.14
CA ILE A 210 0.48 22.98 -7.77
C ILE A 210 -0.50 23.77 -6.89
N ILE A 211 -1.01 24.91 -7.37
CA ILE A 211 -2.03 25.71 -6.66
C ILE A 211 -3.28 24.87 -6.40
N ARG A 212 -3.80 24.17 -7.43
CA ARG A 212 -4.97 23.30 -7.30
C ARG A 212 -4.74 22.15 -6.32
N ARG A 213 -3.50 21.70 -6.15
CA ARG A 213 -3.16 20.62 -5.22
C ARG A 213 -3.07 21.11 -3.77
N TYR A 214 -2.35 22.19 -3.50
CA TYR A 214 -2.00 22.59 -2.13
C TYR A 214 -2.77 23.79 -1.60
N SER A 215 -3.22 24.68 -2.47
CA SER A 215 -3.70 26.03 -2.10
C SER A 215 -5.10 26.34 -2.62
N ASN A 216 -5.81 25.33 -3.13
CA ASN A 216 -7.14 25.49 -3.72
C ASN A 216 -8.19 26.05 -2.74
N PHE A 217 -7.97 25.89 -1.43
CA PHE A 217 -8.89 26.29 -0.37
C PHE A 217 -8.39 27.47 0.48
N VAL A 218 -7.32 28.13 0.04
CA VAL A 218 -6.82 29.37 0.67
C VAL A 218 -7.92 30.45 0.60
N SER A 219 -8.12 31.17 1.70
CA SER A 219 -9.25 32.10 1.90
C SER A 219 -9.23 33.35 0.99
N PHE A 220 -8.13 33.62 0.29
CA PHE A 220 -7.95 34.80 -0.55
C PHE A 220 -7.84 34.43 -2.03
N PRO A 221 -8.31 35.27 -2.98
CA PRO A 221 -8.18 34.99 -4.41
C PRO A 221 -6.71 34.85 -4.85
N ILE A 222 -6.42 33.79 -5.60
CA ILE A 222 -5.14 33.49 -6.23
C ILE A 222 -5.31 33.69 -7.74
N VAL A 223 -4.70 34.75 -8.26
CA VAL A 223 -4.74 35.13 -9.68
C VAL A 223 -3.44 34.68 -10.35
N LEU A 224 -3.49 33.70 -11.26
CA LEU A 224 -2.35 33.21 -12.03
C LEU A 224 -2.42 33.72 -13.47
N ASP A 225 -1.46 34.57 -13.86
CA ASP A 225 -1.38 35.16 -15.20
C ASP A 225 -2.71 35.79 -15.70
N GLY A 226 -3.48 36.35 -14.76
CA GLY A 226 -4.77 37.01 -15.01
C GLY A 226 -6.01 36.18 -14.68
N ASP A 227 -5.89 34.86 -14.48
CA ASP A 227 -7.02 33.97 -14.19
C ASP A 227 -7.09 33.60 -12.70
N THR A 228 -8.28 33.67 -12.09
CA THR A 228 -8.48 33.20 -10.71
C THR A 228 -8.54 31.67 -10.68
N VAL A 229 -7.62 31.03 -9.95
CA VAL A 229 -7.43 29.56 -9.97
C VAL A 229 -8.14 28.86 -8.82
N ASN A 230 -8.17 29.45 -7.62
CA ASN A 230 -8.80 28.85 -6.44
C ASN A 230 -10.30 29.22 -6.36
N THR A 231 -11.12 28.52 -7.14
CA THR A 231 -12.57 28.79 -7.21
C THR A 231 -13.40 27.91 -6.27
N VAL A 232 -12.83 26.82 -5.73
CA VAL A 232 -13.56 25.87 -4.90
C VAL A 232 -13.53 26.31 -3.43
N GLN A 233 -14.72 26.46 -2.84
CA GLN A 233 -14.85 26.89 -1.46
C GLN A 233 -14.66 25.72 -0.48
N ALA A 234 -14.09 26.00 0.69
CA ALA A 234 -13.92 25.04 1.78
C ALA A 234 -15.26 24.77 2.48
N LEU A 235 -16.13 23.96 1.86
CA LEU A 235 -17.51 23.74 2.31
C LEU A 235 -17.60 23.22 3.75
N TRP A 236 -16.63 22.44 4.22
CA TRP A 236 -16.59 21.92 5.59
C TRP A 236 -16.47 23.01 6.67
N THR A 237 -16.08 24.24 6.30
CA THR A 237 -16.00 25.39 7.21
C THR A 237 -17.27 26.21 7.28
N LYS A 238 -18.20 26.04 6.33
CA LYS A 238 -19.48 26.75 6.31
C LYS A 238 -20.51 26.09 7.23
N SER A 239 -21.57 26.84 7.54
CA SER A 239 -22.77 26.29 8.18
C SER A 239 -23.55 25.42 7.19
N GLU A 240 -24.19 24.37 7.66
CA GLU A 240 -24.96 23.46 6.79
C GLU A 240 -26.14 24.17 6.10
N SER A 241 -26.67 25.24 6.70
CA SER A 241 -27.72 26.08 6.11
C SER A 241 -27.27 26.91 4.91
N ASP A 242 -25.96 27.15 4.79
CA ASP A 242 -25.39 28.10 3.82
C ASP A 242 -24.80 27.38 2.60
N VAL A 243 -25.03 26.06 2.50
CA VAL A 243 -24.49 25.20 1.45
C VAL A 243 -25.60 24.33 0.89
N THR A 244 -25.80 24.38 -0.43
CA THR A 244 -26.83 23.57 -1.09
C THR A 244 -26.37 22.13 -1.34
N ASP A 245 -27.30 21.21 -1.58
CA ASP A 245 -26.97 19.82 -1.89
C ASP A 245 -26.19 19.70 -3.21
N GLU A 246 -26.43 20.60 -4.17
CA GLU A 246 -25.67 20.70 -5.42
C GLU A 246 -24.22 21.11 -5.17
N GLU A 247 -23.97 22.09 -4.29
CA GLU A 247 -22.60 22.48 -3.91
C GLU A 247 -21.85 21.32 -3.27
N TYR A 248 -22.50 20.56 -2.37
CA TYR A 248 -21.90 19.36 -1.79
C TYR A 248 -21.62 18.28 -2.83
N THR A 249 -22.51 18.10 -3.80
CA THR A 249 -22.37 17.10 -4.86
C THR A 249 -21.21 17.45 -5.80
N GLU A 250 -21.10 18.70 -6.22
CA GLU A 250 -19.98 19.17 -7.04
C GLU A 250 -18.66 19.11 -6.27
N PHE A 251 -18.68 19.42 -4.98
CA PHE A 251 -17.52 19.23 -4.12
C PHE A 251 -17.10 17.76 -4.01
N TYR A 252 -18.04 16.83 -3.82
CA TYR A 252 -17.78 15.39 -3.84
C TYR A 252 -17.14 14.94 -5.16
N LYS A 253 -17.72 15.31 -6.30
CA LYS A 253 -17.17 14.98 -7.63
C LYS A 253 -15.76 15.51 -7.79
N PHE A 254 -15.51 16.73 -7.33
CA PHE A 254 -14.18 17.36 -7.36
C PHE A 254 -13.15 16.59 -6.53
N ILE A 255 -13.44 16.29 -5.26
CA ILE A 255 -12.45 15.64 -4.36
C ILE A 255 -12.26 14.14 -4.65
N ALA A 256 -13.32 13.46 -5.06
CA ALA A 256 -13.31 12.01 -5.30
C ALA A 256 -12.97 11.66 -6.76
N ASN A 257 -12.88 12.67 -7.64
CA ASN A 257 -12.84 12.49 -9.10
C ASN A 257 -13.95 11.56 -9.59
N ALA A 258 -15.14 11.76 -9.03
CA ALA A 258 -16.30 10.90 -9.20
C ALA A 258 -17.24 11.45 -10.28
N PHE A 259 -17.89 10.55 -11.00
CA PHE A 259 -18.94 10.87 -11.98
C PHE A 259 -20.34 10.64 -11.42
N ASP A 260 -20.45 9.98 -10.27
CA ASP A 260 -21.71 9.66 -9.59
C ASP A 260 -22.06 10.72 -8.53
N GLU A 261 -23.20 10.50 -7.86
CA GLU A 261 -23.63 11.28 -6.72
C GLU A 261 -23.36 10.52 -5.41
N PRO A 262 -23.10 11.21 -4.29
CA PRO A 262 -22.83 10.54 -3.04
C PRO A 262 -24.11 9.89 -2.47
N ALA A 263 -24.05 8.60 -2.13
CA ALA A 263 -25.12 7.90 -1.43
C ALA A 263 -25.35 8.46 -0.02
N TYR A 264 -24.25 8.80 0.66
CA TYR A 264 -24.29 9.44 1.97
C TYR A 264 -23.32 10.62 2.06
N ARG A 265 -23.75 11.63 2.83
CA ARG A 265 -22.93 12.75 3.29
C ARG A 265 -22.87 12.70 4.81
N ILE A 266 -21.67 12.83 5.37
CA ILE A 266 -21.42 12.78 6.81
C ILE A 266 -20.65 14.05 7.18
N ILE A 267 -21.30 14.93 7.93
CA ILE A 267 -20.68 16.15 8.47
C ILE A 267 -20.49 15.93 9.96
N PHE A 268 -19.28 16.20 10.44
CA PHE A 268 -18.98 16.13 11.86
C PHE A 268 -18.05 17.27 12.25
N LYS A 269 -18.48 18.05 13.25
CA LYS A 269 -17.73 19.12 13.89
C LYS A 269 -17.60 18.81 15.38
N ALA A 270 -16.41 19.00 15.94
CA ALA A 270 -16.17 18.86 17.37
C ALA A 270 -15.08 19.83 17.80
N ASP A 271 -15.25 20.45 18.97
CA ASP A 271 -14.29 21.41 19.54
C ASP A 271 -13.42 20.78 20.66
N ALA A 272 -13.84 19.63 21.22
CA ALA A 272 -13.14 18.93 22.30
C ALA A 272 -13.32 17.40 22.20
N PRO A 273 -12.30 16.58 22.58
CA PRO A 273 -10.96 16.95 23.06
C PRO A 273 -9.97 17.36 21.95
N ILE A 274 -10.38 17.30 20.69
CA ILE A 274 -9.60 17.73 19.51
C ILE A 274 -10.55 18.53 18.63
N GLU A 275 -10.13 19.69 18.16
CA GLU A 275 -10.90 20.49 17.20
C GLU A 275 -10.84 19.84 15.80
N LEU A 276 -11.99 19.40 15.31
CA LEU A 276 -12.17 18.69 14.05
C LEU A 276 -13.36 19.26 13.28
N LYS A 277 -13.15 19.59 12.01
CA LYS A 277 -14.18 19.92 11.02
C LYS A 277 -14.06 18.91 9.89
N THR A 278 -15.09 18.11 9.65
CA THR A 278 -15.05 17.02 8.68
C THR A 278 -16.23 17.04 7.74
N LEU A 279 -15.97 16.63 6.51
CA LEU A 279 -16.98 16.43 5.47
C LEU A 279 -16.60 15.16 4.70
N PHE A 280 -17.35 14.09 4.94
CA PHE A 280 -17.19 12.81 4.27
C PHE A 280 -18.36 12.50 3.36
N PHE A 281 -18.07 11.66 2.37
CA PHE A 281 -18.99 11.13 1.40
C PHE A 281 -18.74 9.63 1.22
N ILE A 282 -19.82 8.92 0.93
CA ILE A 282 -19.81 7.54 0.48
C ILE A 282 -20.44 7.56 -0.91
N GLY A 283 -19.72 7.08 -1.92
CA GLY A 283 -20.23 7.01 -3.29
C GLY A 283 -21.40 6.05 -3.43
N SER A 284 -22.08 6.08 -4.58
CA SER A 284 -23.14 5.12 -4.91
C SER A 284 -22.58 3.77 -5.38
N SER A 285 -21.30 3.75 -5.78
CA SER A 285 -20.61 2.55 -6.23
C SER A 285 -19.10 2.60 -5.97
N HIS A 286 -18.42 1.45 -6.12
CA HIS A 286 -16.96 1.38 -6.08
C HIS A 286 -16.37 0.57 -7.25
N THR A 287 -15.09 0.81 -7.55
CA THR A 287 -14.40 0.16 -8.67
C THR A 287 -13.94 -1.27 -8.36
N GLU A 288 -13.68 -1.62 -7.08
CA GLU A 288 -13.18 -2.98 -6.74
C GLU A 288 -14.14 -4.09 -7.16
N LYS A 289 -15.47 -3.84 -7.22
CA LYS A 289 -16.45 -4.86 -7.63
C LYS A 289 -16.28 -5.35 -9.07
N PHE A 290 -15.65 -4.56 -9.93
CA PHE A 290 -15.38 -4.92 -11.31
C PHE A 290 -14.02 -5.63 -11.48
N GLY A 291 -13.36 -6.00 -10.38
CA GLY A 291 -12.02 -6.59 -10.40
C GLY A 291 -10.91 -5.59 -10.73
N TYR A 292 -11.18 -4.28 -10.63
CA TYR A 292 -10.14 -3.25 -10.68
C TYR A 292 -9.29 -3.26 -9.41
N ALA A 293 -8.17 -2.53 -9.45
CA ALA A 293 -7.27 -2.39 -8.31
C ALA A 293 -8.01 -1.92 -7.04
N ARG A 294 -7.46 -2.32 -5.89
CA ARG A 294 -7.90 -1.87 -4.57
C ARG A 294 -8.00 -0.35 -4.53
N LEU A 295 -9.06 0.17 -3.93
CA LEU A 295 -9.25 1.60 -3.74
C LEU A 295 -8.12 2.17 -2.91
N GLU A 296 -7.58 3.29 -3.36
CA GLU A 296 -6.74 4.11 -2.51
C GLU A 296 -7.59 4.79 -1.43
N PRO A 297 -7.01 5.07 -0.25
CA PRO A 297 -7.63 5.97 0.72
C PRO A 297 -8.03 7.27 0.03
N GLY A 298 -9.15 7.86 0.44
CA GLY A 298 -9.66 9.04 -0.24
C GLY A 298 -10.08 10.17 0.70
N VAL A 299 -9.57 10.14 1.92
CA VAL A 299 -9.73 11.23 2.90
C VAL A 299 -8.45 12.03 2.95
N SER A 300 -8.53 13.32 2.68
CA SER A 300 -7.40 14.24 2.76
C SER A 300 -7.37 14.99 4.10
N LEU A 301 -6.18 15.15 4.66
CA LEU A 301 -5.94 15.82 5.93
C LEU A 301 -5.52 17.27 5.70
N TYR A 302 -6.23 18.18 6.33
CA TYR A 302 -6.02 19.62 6.30
C TYR A 302 -5.72 20.13 7.71
N SER A 303 -5.01 21.24 7.76
CA SER A 303 -4.93 22.09 8.94
C SER A 303 -5.18 23.52 8.51
N ARG A 304 -6.24 24.13 9.03
CA ARG A 304 -6.63 25.51 8.72
C ARG A 304 -6.77 25.72 7.20
N LYS A 305 -7.50 24.82 6.53
CA LYS A 305 -7.72 24.79 5.07
C LYS A 305 -6.45 24.55 4.21
N VAL A 306 -5.28 24.36 4.81
CA VAL A 306 -4.05 23.99 4.09
C VAL A 306 -3.91 22.48 4.04
N LEU A 307 -3.68 21.93 2.86
CA LEU A 307 -3.48 20.49 2.69
C LEU A 307 -2.16 20.06 3.35
N ILE A 308 -2.26 19.14 4.32
CA ILE A 308 -1.10 18.53 4.98
C ILE A 308 -0.75 17.22 4.29
N GLU A 309 -1.73 16.33 4.15
CA GLU A 309 -1.54 15.02 3.53
C GLU A 309 -2.75 14.69 2.66
N ARG A 310 -2.49 14.42 1.38
CA ARG A 310 -3.52 13.97 0.45
C ARG A 310 -3.79 12.50 0.65
N ASN A 311 -5.06 12.11 0.68
CA ASN A 311 -5.46 10.69 0.73
C ASN A 311 -4.73 9.92 1.85
N SER A 312 -4.73 10.50 3.06
CA SER A 312 -3.97 9.98 4.19
C SER A 312 -4.43 8.57 4.55
N PRO A 313 -3.52 7.56 4.53
CA PRO A 313 -3.85 6.19 4.89
C PRO A 313 -4.10 6.01 6.41
N ASP A 314 -3.63 6.95 7.23
CA ASP A 314 -3.63 6.80 8.69
C ASP A 314 -4.88 7.39 9.36
N ILE A 315 -5.69 8.17 8.63
CA ILE A 315 -6.85 8.88 9.17
C ILE A 315 -8.09 7.99 9.31
N LEU A 316 -8.22 6.94 8.49
CA LEU A 316 -9.28 5.94 8.62
C LEU A 316 -8.67 4.53 8.50
N PRO A 317 -9.25 3.51 9.15
CA PRO A 317 -8.85 2.13 8.92
C PRO A 317 -8.98 1.75 7.46
N ASP A 318 -8.11 0.84 6.99
CA ASP A 318 -8.09 0.45 5.57
C ASP A 318 -9.43 -0.11 5.07
N TRP A 319 -10.20 -0.80 5.92
CA TRP A 319 -11.52 -1.29 5.55
C TRP A 319 -12.51 -0.14 5.23
N MET A 320 -12.27 1.08 5.72
CA MET A 320 -13.05 2.28 5.39
C MET A 320 -12.53 3.04 4.15
N ARG A 321 -11.65 2.45 3.34
CA ARG A 321 -11.09 3.07 2.12
C ARG A 321 -12.12 3.47 1.06
N PHE A 322 -13.39 3.08 1.20
CA PHE A 322 -14.49 3.54 0.35
C PHE A 322 -14.98 4.96 0.71
N VAL A 323 -14.60 5.50 1.87
CA VAL A 323 -14.95 6.86 2.29
C VAL A 323 -14.09 7.88 1.55
N ARG A 324 -14.73 8.97 1.09
CA ARG A 324 -14.09 10.10 0.41
C ARG A 324 -14.35 11.37 1.21
N GLY A 325 -13.40 12.29 1.31
CA GLY A 325 -13.66 13.50 2.07
C GLY A 325 -12.44 14.26 2.55
N VAL A 326 -12.69 15.12 3.52
CA VAL A 326 -11.70 15.97 4.14
C VAL A 326 -11.83 15.95 5.66
N VAL A 327 -10.70 16.01 6.34
CA VAL A 327 -10.58 16.26 7.78
C VAL A 327 -9.74 17.50 7.95
N ASP A 328 -10.28 18.52 8.60
CA ASP A 328 -9.54 19.73 8.95
C ASP A 328 -9.41 19.83 10.47
N SER A 329 -8.18 19.96 10.95
CA SER A 329 -7.89 20.04 12.38
C SER A 329 -6.88 21.13 12.69
N GLU A 330 -7.23 22.00 13.64
CA GLU A 330 -6.42 23.14 14.05
C GLU A 330 -5.33 22.76 15.07
N ASP A 331 -5.50 21.62 15.74
CA ASP A 331 -4.64 21.10 16.81
C ASP A 331 -3.45 20.28 16.29
N LEU A 332 -3.33 20.09 14.97
CA LEU A 332 -2.26 19.30 14.39
C LEU A 332 -0.89 19.97 14.65
N PRO A 333 0.05 19.30 15.34
CA PRO A 333 1.41 19.80 15.48
C PRO A 333 2.08 19.75 14.11
N LEU A 334 2.13 20.91 13.44
CA LEU A 334 2.80 21.03 12.15
C LEU A 334 4.29 20.72 12.34
N SER A 335 4.82 19.74 11.60
CA SER A 335 6.26 19.51 11.52
C SER A 335 6.93 20.64 10.72
N LEU A 336 8.26 20.76 10.83
CA LEU A 336 9.04 21.78 10.12
C LEU A 336 8.89 21.66 8.58
N SER A 337 8.70 20.44 8.07
CA SER A 337 8.48 20.16 6.64
C SER A 337 7.01 20.26 6.21
N ARG A 338 6.06 20.10 7.14
CA ARG A 338 4.61 20.05 6.87
C ARG A 338 4.22 19.03 5.79
N GLU A 339 5.06 18.03 5.55
CA GLU A 339 4.88 16.98 4.53
C GLU A 339 4.42 15.66 5.14
N LYS A 340 4.87 15.36 6.37
CA LYS A 340 4.46 14.18 7.15
C LYS A 340 4.28 14.56 8.61
N MET A 341 3.20 14.07 9.20
CA MET A 341 2.94 14.23 10.63
C MET A 341 3.89 13.35 11.44
N GLN A 342 4.50 13.92 12.48
CA GLN A 342 5.48 13.21 13.32
C GLN A 342 4.85 12.59 14.59
N ASP A 343 3.69 13.10 15.05
CA ASP A 343 3.01 12.55 16.22
C ASP A 343 1.95 11.52 15.81
N SER A 344 2.38 10.25 15.80
CA SER A 344 1.50 9.12 15.53
C SER A 344 0.33 9.04 16.52
N ARG A 345 0.46 9.49 17.78
CA ARG A 345 -0.58 9.31 18.80
C ARG A 345 -1.83 10.14 18.54
N LEU A 346 -1.68 11.38 18.09
CA LEU A 346 -2.82 12.25 17.78
C LEU A 346 -3.60 11.71 16.58
N ILE A 347 -2.90 11.27 15.53
CA ILE A 347 -3.53 10.65 14.35
C ILE A 347 -4.32 9.39 14.71
N HIS A 348 -3.76 8.51 15.54
CA HIS A 348 -4.49 7.33 16.02
C HIS A 348 -5.76 7.72 16.80
N LYS A 349 -5.69 8.75 17.65
CA LYS A 349 -6.89 9.26 18.36
C LYS A 349 -7.94 9.81 17.39
N ILE A 350 -7.52 10.61 16.41
CA ILE A 350 -8.41 11.15 15.37
C ILE A 350 -9.06 9.99 14.62
N ARG A 351 -8.25 9.02 14.15
CA ARG A 351 -8.72 7.80 13.47
C ARG A 351 -9.78 7.08 14.26
N ASP A 352 -9.54 6.81 15.54
CA ASP A 352 -10.48 6.08 16.39
C ASP A 352 -11.79 6.87 16.61
N VAL A 353 -11.72 8.19 16.75
CA VAL A 353 -12.90 9.06 16.87
C VAL A 353 -13.72 9.05 15.58
N LEU A 354 -13.08 9.22 14.43
CA LEU A 354 -13.74 9.25 13.12
C LEU A 354 -14.35 7.90 12.77
N THR A 355 -13.62 6.80 13.01
CA THR A 355 -14.11 5.43 12.81
C THR A 355 -15.41 5.19 13.57
N ARG A 356 -15.43 5.49 14.88
CA ARG A 356 -16.64 5.35 15.70
C ARG A 356 -17.76 6.30 15.29
N ARG A 357 -17.47 7.46 14.73
CA ARG A 357 -18.49 8.41 14.22
C ARG A 357 -19.15 7.88 12.95
N ILE A 358 -18.36 7.36 12.01
CA ILE A 358 -18.87 6.77 10.77
C ILE A 358 -19.69 5.52 11.06
N ILE A 359 -19.23 4.62 11.95
CA ILE A 359 -20.01 3.42 12.33
C ILE A 359 -21.36 3.81 12.93
N ARG A 360 -21.39 4.75 13.88
CA ARG A 360 -22.64 5.25 14.46
C ARG A 360 -23.57 5.91 13.45
N PHE A 361 -23.00 6.62 12.47
CA PHE A 361 -23.78 7.17 11.36
C PHE A 361 -24.45 6.03 10.58
N LEU A 362 -23.69 5.01 10.18
CA LEU A 362 -24.21 3.85 9.45
C LEU A 362 -25.26 3.08 10.26
N GLU A 363 -25.06 2.89 11.57
CA GLU A 363 -26.06 2.28 12.46
C GLU A 363 -27.37 3.07 12.47
N ARG A 364 -27.29 4.40 12.56
CA ARG A 364 -28.47 5.29 12.51
C ARG A 364 -29.17 5.21 11.16
N GLU A 365 -28.44 5.29 10.05
CA GLU A 365 -29.05 5.18 8.72
C GLU A 365 -29.68 3.81 8.50
N SER A 366 -29.12 2.76 9.08
CA SER A 366 -29.66 1.40 9.02
C SER A 366 -31.03 1.23 9.69
N THR A 367 -31.37 2.12 10.62
CA THR A 367 -32.67 2.14 11.31
C THR A 367 -33.61 3.21 10.75
N LYS A 368 -33.08 4.35 10.30
CA LYS A 368 -33.86 5.48 9.78
C LYS A 368 -34.36 5.25 8.35
N GLU A 369 -33.50 4.73 7.47
CA GLU A 369 -33.79 4.51 6.05
C GLU A 369 -33.32 3.10 5.62
N PRO A 370 -34.00 2.03 6.09
CA PRO A 370 -33.53 0.65 5.93
C PRO A 370 -33.35 0.24 4.46
N ASP A 371 -34.25 0.62 3.56
CA ASP A 371 -34.15 0.29 2.12
C ASP A 371 -32.92 0.95 1.46
N LYS A 372 -32.57 2.17 1.90
CA LYS A 372 -31.38 2.89 1.40
C LYS A 372 -30.11 2.22 1.95
N PHE A 373 -30.13 1.84 3.23
CA PHE A 373 -29.03 1.13 3.85
C PHE A 373 -28.82 -0.26 3.25
N GLU A 374 -29.88 -0.97 2.88
CA GLU A 374 -29.77 -2.28 2.22
C GLU A 374 -29.07 -2.17 0.87
N LYS A 375 -29.38 -1.14 0.07
CA LYS A 375 -28.65 -0.84 -1.17
C LYS A 375 -27.17 -0.55 -0.89
N PHE A 376 -26.88 0.23 0.15
CA PHE A 376 -25.51 0.47 0.58
C PHE A 376 -24.81 -0.82 1.00
N PHE A 377 -25.45 -1.68 1.80
CA PHE A 377 -24.85 -2.92 2.28
C PHE A 377 -24.62 -3.92 1.14
N LYS A 378 -25.50 -3.95 0.15
CA LYS A 378 -25.29 -4.77 -1.06
C LYS A 378 -24.05 -4.35 -1.84
N GLU A 379 -23.78 -3.05 -1.91
CA GLU A 379 -22.64 -2.51 -2.65
C GLU A 379 -21.35 -2.51 -1.82
N PHE A 380 -21.40 -2.12 -0.54
CA PHE A 380 -20.23 -1.88 0.31
C PHE A 380 -20.09 -2.88 1.48
N GLY A 381 -20.97 -3.87 1.60
CA GLY A 381 -20.99 -4.81 2.72
C GLY A 381 -19.72 -5.63 2.88
N GLN A 382 -18.97 -5.86 1.79
CA GLN A 382 -17.65 -6.51 1.85
C GLN A 382 -16.66 -5.73 2.74
N PHE A 383 -16.65 -4.40 2.65
CA PHE A 383 -15.78 -3.56 3.47
C PHE A 383 -16.14 -3.66 4.97
N ILE A 384 -17.43 -3.73 5.29
CA ILE A 384 -17.90 -3.94 6.67
C ILE A 384 -17.44 -5.32 7.19
N LYS A 385 -17.54 -6.35 6.35
CA LYS A 385 -17.08 -7.72 6.65
C LYS A 385 -15.58 -7.78 6.89
N GLU A 386 -14.78 -7.10 6.06
CA GLU A 386 -13.33 -6.91 6.28
C GLU A 386 -13.06 -6.22 7.63
N GLY A 387 -13.85 -5.19 7.96
CA GLY A 387 -13.76 -4.49 9.24
C GLY A 387 -13.98 -5.40 10.45
N ILE A 388 -14.98 -6.30 10.42
CA ILE A 388 -15.22 -7.27 11.50
C ILE A 388 -14.00 -8.20 11.72
N CYS A 389 -13.28 -8.51 10.64
CA CYS A 389 -12.14 -9.41 10.66
C CYS A 389 -10.81 -8.74 11.05
N THR A 390 -10.74 -7.41 11.00
CA THR A 390 -9.48 -6.65 11.16
C THR A 390 -9.53 -5.62 12.29
N ASP A 391 -10.72 -5.11 12.64
CA ASP A 391 -10.94 -4.10 13.68
C ASP A 391 -11.69 -4.71 14.87
N PHE A 392 -10.95 -5.44 15.71
CA PHE A 392 -11.51 -6.11 16.89
C PHE A 392 -12.11 -5.16 17.92
N GLN A 393 -11.73 -3.87 17.92
CA GLN A 393 -12.27 -2.88 18.85
C GLN A 393 -13.70 -2.49 18.49
N ASN A 394 -14.02 -2.43 17.19
CA ASN A 394 -15.32 -2.01 16.71
C ASN A 394 -16.17 -3.17 16.17
N LYS A 395 -15.67 -4.42 16.20
CA LYS A 395 -16.33 -5.60 15.62
C LYS A 395 -17.78 -5.79 16.07
N ASP A 396 -18.10 -5.53 17.34
CA ASP A 396 -19.45 -5.74 17.88
C ASP A 396 -20.45 -4.71 17.33
N ALA A 397 -20.00 -3.47 17.11
CA ALA A 397 -20.80 -2.44 16.46
C ALA A 397 -20.99 -2.75 14.96
N LEU A 398 -19.93 -3.21 14.29
CA LEU A 398 -20.00 -3.64 12.89
C LEU A 398 -20.90 -4.87 12.69
N ALA A 399 -20.96 -5.79 13.66
CA ALA A 399 -21.83 -6.97 13.59
C ALA A 399 -23.31 -6.60 13.49
N LYS A 400 -23.74 -5.47 14.09
CA LYS A 400 -25.12 -4.95 13.99
C LYS A 400 -25.50 -4.49 12.58
N LEU A 401 -24.50 -4.13 11.77
CA LEU A 401 -24.68 -3.69 10.39
C LEU A 401 -24.84 -4.87 9.42
N LEU A 402 -24.57 -6.11 9.86
CA LEU A 402 -24.69 -7.29 9.01
C LEU A 402 -26.13 -7.55 8.58
N ARG A 403 -26.29 -8.01 7.33
CA ARG A 403 -27.56 -8.38 6.71
C ARG A 403 -27.39 -9.71 6.00
N TYR A 404 -28.23 -10.68 6.33
CA TYR A 404 -28.22 -12.02 5.73
C TYR A 404 -29.63 -12.53 5.48
N GLU A 405 -29.76 -13.51 4.60
CA GLU A 405 -31.01 -14.26 4.52
C GLU A 405 -31.14 -15.22 5.69
N SER A 406 -32.37 -15.64 5.97
CA SER A 406 -32.69 -16.57 7.05
C SER A 406 -33.72 -17.57 6.57
N SER A 407 -33.67 -18.78 7.15
CA SER A 407 -34.67 -19.82 6.93
C SER A 407 -36.10 -19.44 7.37
N GLN A 408 -36.25 -18.42 8.22
CA GLN A 408 -37.56 -17.95 8.72
C GLN A 408 -38.03 -16.65 8.04
N VAL A 409 -37.30 -16.18 7.03
CA VAL A 409 -37.62 -14.96 6.28
C VAL A 409 -37.77 -15.33 4.80
N ASP A 410 -38.66 -14.64 4.08
CA ASP A 410 -38.91 -14.88 2.66
C ASP A 410 -37.62 -14.81 1.83
N GLU A 411 -37.58 -15.55 0.72
CA GLU A 411 -36.45 -15.52 -0.22
C GLU A 411 -36.16 -14.09 -0.71
N GLY A 412 -34.88 -13.72 -0.73
CA GLY A 412 -34.42 -12.39 -1.13
C GLY A 412 -34.58 -11.29 -0.08
N LYS A 413 -35.26 -11.55 1.05
CA LYS A 413 -35.34 -10.59 2.16
C LYS A 413 -34.20 -10.83 3.15
N LEU A 414 -33.53 -9.75 3.52
CA LEU A 414 -32.46 -9.77 4.49
C LEU A 414 -32.98 -9.49 5.90
N THR A 415 -32.30 -10.04 6.90
CA THR A 415 -32.55 -9.80 8.32
C THR A 415 -31.25 -9.46 9.04
N THR A 416 -31.38 -8.76 10.18
CA THR A 416 -30.25 -8.41 11.05
C THR A 416 -30.01 -9.49 12.11
N LEU A 417 -28.85 -9.44 12.77
CA LEU A 417 -28.59 -10.30 13.93
C LEU A 417 -29.54 -9.97 15.09
N ASP A 418 -29.87 -8.69 15.32
CA ASP A 418 -30.82 -8.29 16.36
C ASP A 418 -32.24 -8.83 16.08
N GLU A 419 -32.66 -8.81 14.82
CA GLU A 419 -33.94 -9.36 14.40
C GLU A 419 -33.99 -10.88 14.56
N TYR A 420 -32.92 -11.60 14.19
CA TYR A 420 -32.79 -13.04 14.46
C TYR A 420 -32.91 -13.31 15.98
N VAL A 421 -32.20 -12.53 16.80
CA VAL A 421 -32.24 -12.66 18.27
C VAL A 421 -33.66 -12.40 18.80
N SER A 422 -34.39 -11.44 18.23
CA SER A 422 -35.77 -11.13 18.63
C SER A 422 -36.76 -12.27 18.36
N ARG A 423 -36.47 -13.12 17.37
CA ARG A 423 -37.27 -14.30 17.02
C ARG A 423 -36.79 -15.57 17.70
N CYS A 424 -35.64 -15.53 18.40
CA CYS A 424 -35.10 -16.69 19.08
C CYS A 424 -36.00 -17.12 20.24
N PRO A 425 -36.25 -18.42 20.40
CA PRO A 425 -36.85 -18.96 21.62
C PRO A 425 -36.05 -18.56 22.88
N PRO A 426 -36.73 -18.38 24.04
CA PRO A 426 -36.07 -17.96 25.29
C PRO A 426 -34.96 -18.91 25.78
N ASP A 427 -35.05 -20.19 25.42
CA ASP A 427 -34.16 -21.28 25.83
C ASP A 427 -33.00 -21.52 24.86
N GLN A 428 -33.05 -20.95 23.64
CA GLN A 428 -31.96 -21.03 22.68
C GLN A 428 -30.86 -20.06 23.09
N ASN A 429 -29.59 -20.48 23.13
CA ASN A 429 -28.44 -19.62 23.46
C ASN A 429 -27.48 -19.41 22.29
N GLU A 430 -27.84 -19.89 21.10
CA GLU A 430 -26.99 -19.88 19.92
C GLU A 430 -27.67 -19.19 18.73
N ILE A 431 -26.85 -18.58 17.89
CA ILE A 431 -27.19 -18.11 16.54
C ILE A 431 -26.59 -19.11 15.56
N TYR A 432 -27.43 -19.76 14.76
CA TYR A 432 -26.98 -20.77 13.80
C TYR A 432 -26.84 -20.16 12.42
N TYR A 433 -25.76 -20.49 11.71
CA TYR A 433 -25.57 -20.11 10.32
C TYR A 433 -25.12 -21.28 9.45
N LEU A 434 -25.36 -21.21 8.15
CA LEU A 434 -24.92 -22.20 7.17
C LEU A 434 -24.35 -21.49 5.94
N CYS A 435 -23.09 -21.81 5.62
CA CYS A 435 -22.44 -21.36 4.40
C CYS A 435 -22.80 -22.29 3.24
N ALA A 436 -23.37 -21.74 2.18
CA ALA A 436 -23.73 -22.47 0.96
C ALA A 436 -23.78 -21.49 -0.24
N PRO A 437 -23.62 -21.91 -1.50
CA PRO A 437 -23.53 -20.96 -2.62
C PRO A 437 -24.86 -20.26 -2.96
N THR A 438 -26.00 -20.88 -2.61
CA THR A 438 -27.35 -20.35 -2.87
C THR A 438 -28.33 -20.82 -1.81
N ARG A 439 -29.47 -20.12 -1.69
CA ARG A 439 -30.57 -20.52 -0.81
C ARG A 439 -31.04 -21.95 -1.07
N ALA A 440 -31.25 -22.31 -2.33
CA ALA A 440 -31.71 -23.65 -2.71
C ALA A 440 -30.74 -24.76 -2.25
N ILE A 441 -29.43 -24.51 -2.28
CA ILE A 441 -28.43 -25.44 -1.77
C ILE A 441 -28.43 -25.47 -0.24
N ALA A 442 -28.61 -24.32 0.42
CA ALA A 442 -28.72 -24.24 1.88
C ALA A 442 -29.95 -25.01 2.40
N GLU A 443 -31.11 -24.83 1.77
CA GLU A 443 -32.37 -25.47 2.17
C GLU A 443 -32.41 -26.98 1.89
N SER A 444 -31.72 -27.43 0.85
CA SER A 444 -31.53 -28.86 0.55
C SER A 444 -30.33 -29.48 1.30
N SER A 445 -29.63 -28.70 2.12
CA SER A 445 -28.47 -29.17 2.86
C SER A 445 -28.89 -30.16 3.95
N PRO A 446 -28.23 -31.33 4.04
CA PRO A 446 -28.45 -32.26 5.15
C PRO A 446 -28.15 -31.65 6.52
N TYR A 447 -27.29 -30.62 6.57
CA TYR A 447 -27.00 -29.92 7.83
C TYR A 447 -28.18 -29.08 8.31
N PHE A 448 -29.04 -28.62 7.40
CA PHE A 448 -30.22 -27.81 7.70
C PHE A 448 -31.46 -28.66 8.04
N GLU A 449 -31.59 -29.90 7.53
CA GLU A 449 -32.75 -30.77 7.77
C GLU A 449 -33.10 -30.93 9.26
N ALA A 450 -32.09 -31.10 10.11
CA ALA A 450 -32.28 -31.23 11.56
C ALA A 450 -32.83 -29.94 12.19
N PHE A 451 -32.30 -28.78 11.80
CA PHE A 451 -32.79 -27.48 12.29
C PHE A 451 -34.20 -27.19 11.80
N LYS A 452 -34.53 -27.54 10.55
CA LYS A 452 -35.87 -27.44 9.99
C LYS A 452 -36.89 -28.25 10.79
N LYS A 453 -36.55 -29.49 11.18
CA LYS A 453 -37.40 -30.34 12.03
C LYS A 453 -37.59 -29.79 13.44
N MET A 454 -36.53 -29.23 14.01
CA MET A 454 -36.58 -28.60 15.34
C MET A 454 -37.20 -27.19 15.30
N ASN A 455 -37.61 -26.70 14.13
CA ASN A 455 -38.08 -25.34 13.90
C ASN A 455 -37.10 -24.27 14.44
N LYS A 456 -35.79 -24.51 14.30
CA LYS A 456 -34.73 -23.55 14.66
C LYS A 456 -34.33 -22.72 13.44
N GLU A 457 -34.28 -21.40 13.63
CA GLU A 457 -33.83 -20.46 12.60
C GLU A 457 -32.34 -20.69 12.26
N VAL A 458 -31.98 -20.62 10.98
CA VAL A 458 -30.60 -20.68 10.50
C VAL A 458 -30.37 -19.54 9.51
N LEU A 459 -29.33 -18.74 9.73
CA LEU A 459 -28.88 -17.72 8.79
C LEU A 459 -28.21 -18.38 7.59
N PHE A 460 -28.57 -17.96 6.38
CA PHE A 460 -27.90 -18.39 5.16
C PHE A 460 -26.86 -17.36 4.74
N VAL A 461 -25.63 -17.81 4.62
CA VAL A 461 -24.50 -16.99 4.15
C VAL A 461 -23.96 -17.57 2.86
N TYR A 462 -23.69 -16.70 1.89
CA TYR A 462 -23.43 -17.12 0.50
C TYR A 462 -21.99 -16.91 0.05
N SER A 463 -21.21 -16.13 0.80
CA SER A 463 -19.81 -15.87 0.48
C SER A 463 -18.88 -16.61 1.44
N PRO A 464 -17.74 -17.15 0.98
CA PRO A 464 -16.76 -17.80 1.84
C PRO A 464 -16.20 -16.89 2.93
N ILE A 465 -16.12 -15.58 2.66
CA ILE A 465 -15.70 -14.60 3.66
C ILE A 465 -16.69 -14.53 4.82
N ASP A 466 -17.98 -14.85 4.60
CA ASP A 466 -19.01 -14.76 5.62
C ASP A 466 -18.82 -15.81 6.72
N ASP A 467 -18.34 -16.99 6.37
CA ASP A 467 -17.97 -18.02 7.35
C ASP A 467 -16.81 -17.55 8.24
N PHE A 468 -15.84 -16.84 7.68
CA PHE A 468 -14.77 -16.19 8.43
C PHE A 468 -15.28 -15.03 9.30
N VAL A 469 -16.20 -14.21 8.78
CA VAL A 469 -16.87 -13.13 9.52
C VAL A 469 -17.63 -13.70 10.71
N MET A 470 -18.47 -14.71 10.52
CA MET A 470 -19.26 -15.33 11.59
C MET A 470 -18.37 -15.95 12.68
N THR A 471 -17.22 -16.51 12.29
CA THR A 471 -16.22 -17.00 13.25
C THR A 471 -15.60 -15.87 14.09
N ASN A 472 -15.34 -14.70 13.49
CA ASN A 472 -14.79 -13.53 14.19
C ASN A 472 -15.82 -12.80 15.06
N VAL A 473 -17.09 -12.81 14.66
CA VAL A 473 -18.20 -12.36 15.52
C VAL A 473 -18.20 -13.19 16.80
N ALA A 474 -18.16 -14.53 16.68
CA ALA A 474 -18.09 -15.52 17.75
C ALA A 474 -19.28 -15.52 18.75
N GLU A 475 -19.70 -14.35 19.21
CA GLU A 475 -20.81 -14.12 20.12
C GLU A 475 -21.51 -12.80 19.77
N PHE A 476 -22.83 -12.76 19.87
CA PHE A 476 -23.63 -11.55 19.65
C PHE A 476 -24.80 -11.52 20.63
N ASN A 477 -24.99 -10.41 21.36
CA ASN A 477 -26.01 -10.24 22.40
C ASN A 477 -26.10 -11.42 23.39
N GLY A 478 -24.95 -11.92 23.86
CA GLY A 478 -24.89 -13.04 24.82
C GLY A 478 -25.10 -14.43 24.23
N ARG A 479 -25.23 -14.54 22.90
CA ARG A 479 -25.50 -15.79 22.17
C ARG A 479 -24.32 -16.19 21.30
N LYS A 480 -23.92 -17.46 21.36
CA LYS A 480 -22.79 -17.98 20.56
C LYS A 480 -23.17 -18.10 19.09
N VAL A 481 -22.31 -17.66 18.19
CA VAL A 481 -22.49 -17.82 16.74
C VAL A 481 -21.84 -19.14 16.30
N ILE A 482 -22.64 -20.07 15.79
CA ILE A 482 -22.22 -21.46 15.52
C ILE A 482 -22.62 -21.89 14.12
N SER A 483 -21.69 -22.51 13.39
CA SER A 483 -21.98 -23.12 12.09
C SER A 483 -22.83 -24.37 12.26
N ALA A 484 -23.92 -24.45 11.49
CA ALA A 484 -24.79 -25.62 11.43
C ALA A 484 -24.04 -26.90 11.00
N GLU A 485 -22.90 -26.78 10.28
CA GLU A 485 -22.06 -27.94 9.93
C GLU A 485 -21.43 -28.58 11.18
N HIS A 486 -21.01 -27.76 12.14
CA HIS A 486 -20.27 -28.17 13.33
C HIS A 486 -21.17 -28.47 14.54
N THR A 487 -22.44 -28.08 14.51
CA THR A 487 -23.38 -28.36 15.60
C THR A 487 -23.70 -29.86 15.70
N LYS A 488 -23.50 -30.44 16.89
CA LYS A 488 -23.95 -31.79 17.23
C LYS A 488 -25.44 -31.74 17.60
N VAL A 489 -26.31 -31.86 16.60
CA VAL A 489 -27.75 -32.01 16.81
C VAL A 489 -28.11 -33.48 16.69
N ASP A 490 -28.45 -34.11 17.81
CA ASP A 490 -29.08 -35.44 17.82
C ASP A 490 -30.60 -35.22 17.73
N VAL A 491 -31.21 -35.67 16.64
CA VAL A 491 -32.68 -35.63 16.49
C VAL A 491 -33.24 -36.84 17.23
N ASP A 492 -33.97 -36.60 18.32
CA ASP A 492 -34.70 -37.67 19.00
C ASP A 492 -35.74 -38.26 18.04
N SER A 493 -35.57 -39.53 17.71
CA SER A 493 -36.48 -40.26 16.83
C SER A 493 -37.69 -40.74 17.63
N ASP A 494 -38.63 -39.86 17.94
CA ASP A 494 -39.95 -40.27 18.47
C ASP A 494 -41.09 -40.00 17.47
N ASP A 495 -40.78 -40.13 16.17
CA ASP A 495 -41.81 -40.27 15.13
C ASP A 495 -42.19 -41.76 15.02
N GLY A 496 -43.33 -42.11 15.61
CA GLY A 496 -43.97 -43.44 15.58
C GLY A 496 -44.47 -43.90 14.20
N SER A 497 -43.73 -43.65 13.12
CA SER A 497 -44.17 -43.99 11.76
C SER A 497 -43.02 -44.37 10.80
N ALA A 498 -42.38 -45.53 11.02
CA ALA A 498 -41.77 -46.32 9.92
C ALA A 498 -41.40 -47.77 10.32
N SER A 499 -42.02 -48.75 9.67
CA SER A 499 -41.90 -50.20 9.87
C SER A 499 -40.64 -50.86 9.26
N GLY A 500 -39.45 -50.31 9.52
CA GLY A 500 -38.18 -50.95 9.14
C GLY A 500 -37.43 -51.50 10.36
N LYS A 501 -37.00 -52.77 10.34
CA LYS A 501 -36.10 -53.34 11.36
C LYS A 501 -34.88 -52.42 11.53
N LYS A 502 -34.79 -51.74 12.68
CA LYS A 502 -33.62 -50.94 13.06
C LYS A 502 -32.43 -51.89 13.26
N LEU A 503 -31.28 -51.63 12.63
CA LEU A 503 -30.05 -52.38 12.91
C LEU A 503 -29.74 -52.30 14.41
N SER A 504 -29.42 -53.43 15.03
CA SER A 504 -28.91 -53.52 16.40
C SER A 504 -27.60 -52.74 16.56
N LYS A 505 -27.21 -52.44 17.80
CA LYS A 505 -25.92 -51.76 18.07
C LYS A 505 -24.73 -52.58 17.54
N ASP A 506 -24.82 -53.90 17.63
CA ASP A 506 -23.78 -54.82 17.16
C ASP A 506 -23.69 -54.81 15.63
N GLU A 507 -24.82 -54.84 14.93
CA GLU A 507 -24.87 -54.72 13.47
C GLU A 507 -24.33 -53.36 12.98
N GLN A 508 -24.60 -52.26 13.71
CA GLN A 508 -24.05 -50.94 13.40
C GLN A 508 -22.53 -50.88 13.61
N GLN A 509 -22.01 -51.53 14.66
CA GLN A 509 -20.57 -51.61 14.90
C GLN A 509 -19.87 -52.46 13.85
N LEU A 510 -20.44 -53.63 13.52
CA LEU A 510 -19.94 -54.49 12.43
C LEU A 510 -19.94 -53.76 11.09
N PHE A 511 -21.02 -53.04 10.78
CA PHE A 511 -21.15 -52.27 9.55
C PHE A 511 -20.17 -51.08 9.51
N GLY A 512 -20.01 -50.36 10.61
CA GLY A 512 -19.04 -49.28 10.73
C GLY A 512 -17.59 -49.77 10.63
N ALA A 513 -17.29 -50.93 11.22
CA ALA A 513 -15.98 -51.59 11.10
C ALA A 513 -15.72 -52.05 9.68
N TRP A 514 -16.72 -52.65 9.01
CA TRP A 514 -16.63 -53.02 7.60
C TRP A 514 -16.37 -51.79 6.71
N LEU A 515 -17.11 -50.70 6.87
CA LEU A 515 -16.85 -49.46 6.12
C LEU A 515 -15.46 -48.88 6.38
N LYS A 516 -14.99 -48.89 7.63
CA LYS A 516 -13.66 -48.42 7.99
C LYS A 516 -12.55 -49.30 7.39
N LEU A 517 -12.79 -50.61 7.31
CA LEU A 517 -11.88 -51.56 6.63
C LEU A 517 -11.91 -51.37 5.12
N THR A 518 -13.08 -51.17 4.50
CA THR A 518 -13.23 -51.00 3.04
C THR A 518 -12.65 -49.67 2.56
N LEU A 519 -12.77 -48.60 3.37
CA LEU A 519 -12.30 -47.26 3.00
C LEU A 519 -10.91 -46.92 3.53
N GLU A 520 -10.39 -47.70 4.48
CA GLU A 520 -9.03 -47.58 5.02
C GLU A 520 -8.64 -46.12 5.38
N ASP A 521 -7.71 -45.54 4.63
CA ASP A 521 -7.15 -44.20 4.81
C ASP A 521 -8.00 -43.08 4.18
N ASN A 522 -8.97 -43.43 3.32
CA ASN A 522 -9.88 -42.47 2.70
C ASN A 522 -10.83 -41.81 3.70
N VAL A 523 -11.00 -42.40 4.89
CA VAL A 523 -11.77 -41.84 6.00
C VAL A 523 -11.07 -42.06 7.34
N LYS A 524 -10.84 -41.01 8.12
CA LYS A 524 -10.29 -41.01 9.48
C LYS A 524 -11.13 -41.83 10.46
N GLU A 525 -12.45 -41.75 10.40
CA GLU A 525 -13.37 -42.42 11.33
C GLU A 525 -14.74 -42.65 10.69
N VAL A 526 -15.45 -43.71 11.10
CA VAL A 526 -16.82 -44.00 10.70
C VAL A 526 -17.70 -43.99 11.95
N LYS A 527 -18.79 -43.21 11.94
CA LYS A 527 -19.79 -43.17 13.01
C LYS A 527 -21.19 -43.29 12.42
N VAL A 528 -22.05 -44.03 13.12
CA VAL A 528 -23.47 -44.08 12.81
C VAL A 528 -24.18 -43.06 13.70
N ARG A 529 -24.87 -42.08 13.10
CA ARG A 529 -25.62 -41.04 13.81
C ARG A 529 -27.04 -40.91 13.26
N LEU A 530 -27.96 -40.43 14.11
CA LEU A 530 -29.39 -40.25 13.80
C LEU A 530 -29.72 -38.97 13.01
N ARG A 531 -28.71 -38.22 12.56
CA ARG A 531 -28.88 -36.87 11.97
C ARG A 531 -29.40 -36.89 10.52
N LEU A 532 -29.20 -37.96 9.76
CA LEU A 532 -29.47 -38.04 8.32
C LEU A 532 -30.71 -38.87 8.04
N MET A 533 -31.71 -38.32 7.35
CA MET A 533 -32.99 -39.01 7.15
C MET A 533 -33.11 -39.73 5.79
N ASN A 534 -32.49 -39.22 4.72
CA ASN A 534 -32.71 -39.74 3.35
C ASN A 534 -31.43 -39.90 2.47
N VAL A 535 -30.21 -39.68 2.99
CA VAL A 535 -28.99 -39.61 2.15
C VAL A 535 -27.75 -40.18 2.86
N TRP A 536 -26.94 -40.98 2.15
CA TRP A 536 -25.59 -41.42 2.57
C TRP A 536 -24.55 -40.33 2.27
N ARG A 537 -23.67 -39.97 3.22
CA ARG A 537 -22.69 -38.89 2.97
C ARG A 537 -21.31 -39.09 3.62
N ARG A 538 -20.33 -38.51 2.93
CA ARG A 538 -18.96 -38.27 3.38
C ARG A 538 -18.88 -36.87 4.00
N VAL A 539 -18.38 -36.74 5.24
CA VAL A 539 -18.34 -35.51 6.05
C VAL A 539 -16.87 -35.16 6.39
N PRO A 540 -16.45 -33.89 6.50
CA PRO A 540 -15.08 -33.54 6.90
C PRO A 540 -14.71 -34.00 8.33
N GLY A 541 -13.43 -34.22 8.60
CA GLY A 541 -12.94 -34.73 9.89
C GLY A 541 -12.48 -33.66 10.90
N ALA A 542 -12.83 -33.91 12.18
CA ALA A 542 -12.40 -33.27 13.44
C ALA A 542 -13.18 -32.03 13.94
N GLU A 543 -13.39 -32.00 15.27
CA GLU A 543 -14.10 -30.96 16.05
C GLU A 543 -13.39 -29.58 16.03
N SER A 544 -12.24 -29.49 15.38
CA SER A 544 -11.40 -28.31 15.19
C SER A 544 -10.95 -28.11 13.73
N GLY A 545 -11.60 -28.79 12.77
CA GLY A 545 -11.24 -28.75 11.35
C GLY A 545 -11.95 -27.65 10.56
N GLU A 546 -11.31 -27.17 9.49
CA GLU A 546 -11.85 -26.17 8.56
C GLU A 546 -13.11 -26.65 7.82
N PRO A 547 -14.16 -25.80 7.66
CA PRO A 547 -15.36 -26.10 6.88
C PRO A 547 -15.08 -26.55 5.45
N ARG A 548 -15.98 -27.34 4.86
CA ARG A 548 -15.78 -27.96 3.54
C ARG A 548 -15.60 -26.92 2.43
N GLU A 549 -16.33 -25.82 2.49
CA GLU A 549 -16.19 -24.74 1.50
C GLU A 549 -14.83 -24.05 1.61
N ARG A 550 -14.29 -23.86 2.82
CA ARG A 550 -12.91 -23.36 2.99
C ARG A 550 -11.88 -24.30 2.36
N GLN A 551 -12.06 -25.63 2.51
CA GLN A 551 -11.20 -26.62 1.86
C GLN A 551 -11.29 -26.58 0.33
N HIS A 552 -12.50 -26.41 -0.23
CA HIS A 552 -12.71 -26.28 -1.68
C HIS A 552 -12.15 -24.98 -2.24
N HIS A 553 -12.30 -23.86 -1.53
CA HIS A 553 -11.70 -22.58 -1.95
C HIS A 553 -10.18 -22.63 -1.87
N ARG A 554 -9.62 -23.25 -0.82
CA ARG A 554 -8.19 -23.52 -0.72
C ARG A 554 -7.69 -24.40 -1.87
N ALA A 555 -8.39 -25.49 -2.19
CA ALA A 555 -8.03 -26.36 -3.32
C ALA A 555 -8.16 -25.64 -4.68
N ALA A 556 -9.19 -24.81 -4.87
CA ALA A 556 -9.39 -24.02 -6.08
C ALA A 556 -8.35 -22.89 -6.24
N ALA A 557 -7.89 -22.29 -5.13
CA ALA A 557 -6.85 -21.27 -5.11
C ALA A 557 -5.44 -21.84 -5.36
N HIS A 558 -5.18 -23.09 -4.96
CA HIS A 558 -3.87 -23.73 -5.08
C HIS A 558 -3.67 -24.59 -6.34
N GLY A 559 -4.72 -24.87 -7.13
CA GLY A 559 -4.60 -25.77 -8.29
C GLY A 559 -4.18 -27.20 -7.92
N GLU A 560 -4.30 -27.56 -6.64
CA GLU A 560 -3.88 -28.85 -6.08
C GLU A 560 -5.10 -29.75 -5.87
N HIS A 561 -5.11 -30.92 -6.51
CA HIS A 561 -5.99 -32.03 -6.12
C HIS A 561 -5.40 -32.74 -4.89
N HIS A 562 -5.62 -32.18 -3.69
CA HIS A 562 -5.39 -32.93 -2.45
C HIS A 562 -6.61 -33.81 -2.13
N ALA A 563 -6.38 -35.12 -1.97
CA ALA A 563 -7.39 -36.04 -1.46
C ALA A 563 -7.74 -35.67 0.00
N PRO A 564 -9.02 -35.39 0.35
CA PRO A 564 -9.33 -34.87 1.67
C PRO A 564 -9.34 -35.99 2.73
N CYS A 565 -8.85 -35.70 3.94
CA CYS A 565 -8.97 -36.61 5.09
C CYS A 565 -10.38 -36.51 5.70
N GLN A 566 -11.21 -37.55 5.52
CA GLN A 566 -12.67 -37.47 5.65
C GLN A 566 -13.24 -38.37 6.75
N ARG A 567 -14.50 -38.25 7.13
CA ARG A 567 -15.26 -39.23 7.91
C ARG A 567 -16.46 -39.70 7.07
N GLN A 568 -16.93 -40.93 7.28
CA GLN A 568 -18.14 -41.41 6.62
C GLN A 568 -19.26 -41.63 7.63
N GLU A 569 -20.46 -41.20 7.28
CA GLU A 569 -21.68 -41.51 8.03
C GLU A 569 -22.65 -42.23 7.08
N GLY A 570 -23.08 -43.43 7.47
CA GLY A 570 -23.97 -44.29 6.68
C GLY A 570 -25.41 -44.29 7.21
N ASP A 571 -26.36 -44.40 6.29
CA ASP A 571 -27.78 -44.64 6.59
C ASP A 571 -28.06 -46.17 6.66
N ARG A 572 -29.16 -46.61 7.24
CA ARG A 572 -29.45 -48.04 7.47
C ARG A 572 -29.90 -48.82 6.22
N ARG A 573 -29.90 -48.24 5.01
CA ARG A 573 -30.75 -48.74 3.89
C ARG A 573 -30.14 -48.93 2.48
N ALA A 574 -28.84 -48.77 2.22
CA ALA A 574 -28.28 -48.94 0.86
C ALA A 574 -27.24 -50.07 0.72
N ALA A 575 -27.22 -50.74 -0.44
CA ALA A 575 -26.33 -51.85 -0.79
C ALA A 575 -25.63 -51.57 -2.14
N VAL A 576 -24.29 -51.66 -2.21
CA VAL A 576 -23.51 -51.74 -3.48
C VAL A 576 -22.20 -52.54 -3.29
N SER A 577 -21.84 -53.27 -4.34
CA SER A 577 -20.80 -54.27 -4.55
C SER A 577 -19.37 -53.74 -4.84
N ASP A 578 -18.43 -54.66 -4.62
CA ASP A 578 -16.97 -54.57 -4.53
C ASP A 578 -16.22 -54.54 -5.87
N GLN A 579 -15.08 -53.83 -5.94
CA GLN A 579 -13.86 -54.21 -6.69
C GLN A 579 -12.67 -53.28 -6.39
N SER A 580 -11.49 -53.90 -6.35
CA SER A 580 -10.27 -53.55 -5.60
C SER A 580 -9.08 -53.03 -6.43
N VAL A 581 -7.97 -52.74 -5.70
CA VAL A 581 -6.53 -52.64 -6.08
C VAL A 581 -6.04 -51.21 -6.43
N GLY A 582 -5.01 -50.58 -5.85
CA GLY A 582 -3.98 -50.93 -4.87
C GLY A 582 -2.59 -50.40 -5.32
N SER A 583 -1.90 -49.54 -4.54
CA SER A 583 -0.42 -49.58 -4.34
C SER A 583 0.06 -48.53 -3.32
N ARG A 584 1.06 -48.92 -2.51
CA ARG A 584 1.61 -48.26 -1.32
C ARG A 584 2.88 -47.45 -1.60
N SER A 585 3.13 -46.39 -0.82
CA SER A 585 4.48 -46.11 -0.29
C SER A 585 4.40 -45.36 1.06
N THR A 586 5.23 -45.80 2.01
CA THR A 586 5.22 -45.42 3.44
C THR A 586 6.26 -44.34 3.75
N ARG A 587 5.92 -43.38 4.62
CA ARG A 587 6.92 -42.61 5.41
C ARG A 587 6.49 -42.54 6.87
N ARG A 588 7.40 -42.96 7.75
CA ARG A 588 7.29 -42.96 9.22
C ARG A 588 7.47 -41.54 9.77
N GLY A 589 6.63 -41.16 10.72
CA GLY A 589 6.81 -39.98 11.55
C GLY A 589 7.73 -40.25 12.74
N LEU A 590 8.39 -39.20 13.22
CA LEU A 590 9.07 -39.13 14.50
C LEU A 590 8.74 -37.76 15.12
N GLU A 591 8.10 -37.79 16.29
CA GLU A 591 7.86 -36.63 17.15
C GLU A 591 9.13 -36.32 17.96
N ALA A 592 9.54 -35.06 17.99
CA ALA A 592 10.46 -34.52 19.00
C ALA A 592 10.07 -33.09 19.36
N LYS A 593 9.94 -32.84 20.67
CA LYS A 593 9.68 -31.53 21.27
C LYS A 593 10.77 -30.53 20.89
N GLY A 594 10.38 -29.39 20.32
CA GLY A 594 11.22 -28.19 20.18
C GLY A 594 12.27 -28.22 19.05
N CYS A 595 11.94 -28.73 17.87
CA CYS A 595 12.84 -28.71 16.71
C CYS A 595 12.09 -28.28 15.44
N VAL A 596 12.69 -27.34 14.68
CA VAL A 596 12.22 -26.90 13.35
C VAL A 596 11.91 -28.09 12.46
N LEU A 597 10.76 -28.06 11.77
CA LEU A 597 10.58 -28.88 10.58
C LEU A 597 9.42 -28.41 9.69
N SER A 598 9.72 -27.59 8.68
CA SER A 598 9.11 -27.74 7.35
C SER A 598 9.95 -27.02 6.30
N SER A 599 10.60 -27.76 5.40
CA SER A 599 11.12 -27.20 4.15
C SER A 599 10.00 -27.24 3.10
N CYS A 600 9.24 -26.16 2.97
CA CYS A 600 8.25 -26.03 1.90
C CYS A 600 8.96 -25.59 0.61
N ARG A 601 8.92 -26.43 -0.42
CA ARG A 601 9.32 -26.03 -1.78
C ARG A 601 8.26 -25.09 -2.29
N TYR A 602 8.57 -23.81 -2.37
CA TYR A 602 7.60 -22.84 -2.84
C TYR A 602 8.22 -21.83 -3.81
N TYR A 603 7.53 -21.66 -4.94
CA TYR A 603 7.92 -20.79 -6.03
C TYR A 603 6.75 -19.88 -6.36
N ALA A 604 6.91 -18.58 -6.13
CA ALA A 604 5.97 -17.58 -6.62
C ALA A 604 6.69 -16.69 -7.62
N TYR A 605 6.26 -16.74 -8.87
CA TYR A 605 6.73 -15.82 -9.90
C TYR A 605 5.54 -15.18 -10.59
N LYS A 606 5.64 -13.88 -10.88
CA LYS A 606 4.62 -13.16 -11.65
C LYS A 606 4.89 -13.39 -13.14
N HIS A 607 4.29 -14.42 -13.72
CA HIS A 607 4.21 -14.51 -15.18
C HIS A 607 3.28 -13.41 -15.70
N HIS A 608 3.83 -12.41 -16.39
CA HIS A 608 3.03 -11.53 -17.24
C HIS A 608 2.49 -12.37 -18.41
N ARG A 609 1.35 -13.05 -18.22
CA ARG A 609 0.58 -13.58 -19.35
C ARG A 609 0.34 -12.41 -20.32
N ARG A 610 0.99 -12.44 -21.48
CA ARG A 610 0.67 -11.57 -22.62
C ARG A 610 -0.72 -11.97 -23.14
N ALA A 611 -1.75 -11.41 -22.54
CA ALA A 611 -3.07 -11.32 -23.15
C ALA A 611 -3.15 -9.98 -23.90
N ASN A 612 -3.09 -10.05 -25.23
CA ASN A 612 -3.51 -9.02 -26.20
C ASN A 612 -2.83 -7.61 -26.15
N PRO A 613 -2.07 -7.17 -27.18
CA PRO A 613 -1.28 -5.93 -27.15
C PRO A 613 -2.07 -4.60 -27.23
N ALA A 614 -3.39 -4.62 -27.13
CA ALA A 614 -4.23 -3.42 -27.26
C ALA A 614 -4.83 -2.93 -25.93
N ALA A 615 -4.57 -3.61 -24.81
CA ALA A 615 -5.11 -3.24 -23.51
C ALA A 615 -4.05 -3.37 -22.43
N THR A 616 -3.18 -2.37 -22.28
CA THR A 616 -2.39 -2.22 -21.06
C THR A 616 -2.04 -0.76 -20.87
N SER A 617 -2.88 -0.05 -20.11
CA SER A 617 -2.49 1.22 -19.50
C SER A 617 -1.45 0.95 -18.41
N LEU A 618 -0.62 1.96 -18.13
CA LEU A 618 0.52 1.96 -17.20
C LEU A 618 0.21 1.59 -15.72
N ASN A 619 -0.99 1.11 -15.38
CA ASN A 619 -1.48 0.92 -14.01
C ASN A 619 -1.78 -0.54 -13.58
N SER A 620 -1.26 -1.57 -14.25
CA SER A 620 -1.47 -2.98 -13.81
C SER A 620 -0.52 -3.46 -12.69
N LYS A 621 -0.66 -2.87 -11.50
CA LYS A 621 -0.22 -3.42 -10.20
C LYS A 621 -1.53 -3.59 -9.39
N PHE A 622 -2.04 -4.75 -8.97
CA PHE A 622 -1.48 -5.97 -8.42
C PHE A 622 -2.38 -7.14 -8.81
N ILE A 623 -1.84 -8.17 -9.46
CA ILE A 623 -2.44 -9.51 -9.39
C ILE A 623 -1.96 -10.05 -8.04
N GLN A 624 -2.87 -10.45 -7.13
CA GLN A 624 -2.50 -11.14 -5.90
C GLN A 624 -1.55 -12.29 -6.27
N SER A 625 -0.31 -12.19 -5.80
CA SER A 625 0.68 -13.22 -6.02
C SER A 625 0.36 -14.36 -5.08
N PRO A 626 0.28 -15.62 -5.54
CA PRO A 626 0.16 -16.80 -4.67
C PRO A 626 1.15 -16.79 -3.48
N ALA A 627 2.26 -16.04 -3.57
CA ALA A 627 3.22 -15.89 -2.47
C ALA A 627 2.67 -15.20 -1.23
N ALA A 628 1.77 -14.23 -1.39
CA ALA A 628 1.15 -13.55 -0.26
C ALA A 628 0.29 -14.52 0.55
N ASP A 629 -0.49 -15.35 -0.14
CA ASP A 629 -1.36 -16.34 0.50
C ASP A 629 -0.54 -17.41 1.24
N ILE A 630 0.60 -17.81 0.68
CA ILE A 630 1.46 -18.82 1.32
C ILE A 630 2.22 -18.26 2.51
N ALA A 631 2.70 -17.02 2.44
CA ALA A 631 3.28 -16.38 3.60
C ALA A 631 2.26 -16.19 4.73
N LYS A 632 1.03 -15.79 4.37
CA LYS A 632 -0.06 -15.68 5.35
C LYS A 632 -0.47 -17.03 5.94
N MET A 633 -0.45 -18.09 5.13
CA MET A 633 -0.66 -19.46 5.60
C MET A 633 0.43 -19.87 6.60
N LEU A 634 1.69 -19.62 6.29
CA LEU A 634 2.82 -19.92 7.19
C LEU A 634 2.73 -19.13 8.50
N GLU A 635 2.30 -17.86 8.46
CA GLU A 635 1.97 -17.08 9.67
C GLU A 635 0.89 -17.74 10.53
N VAL A 636 -0.22 -18.12 9.91
CA VAL A 636 -1.36 -18.75 10.61
C VAL A 636 -0.98 -20.13 11.17
N MET A 637 -0.03 -20.82 10.53
CA MET A 637 0.53 -22.08 11.03
C MET A 637 1.45 -21.89 12.24
N GLY A 638 1.74 -20.66 12.64
CA GLY A 638 2.60 -20.34 13.79
C GLY A 638 4.08 -20.50 13.49
N VAL A 639 4.51 -20.22 12.26
CA VAL A 639 5.94 -20.18 11.90
C VAL A 639 6.60 -19.00 12.60
N ASP A 640 7.63 -19.25 13.40
CA ASP A 640 8.36 -18.19 14.13
C ASP A 640 9.46 -17.50 13.29
N ARG A 641 9.91 -18.13 12.19
CA ARG A 641 10.99 -17.64 11.32
C ARG A 641 10.96 -18.29 9.95
N VAL A 642 11.39 -17.56 8.92
CA VAL A 642 11.51 -18.05 7.55
C VAL A 642 12.94 -17.89 7.04
N ILE A 643 13.47 -18.93 6.41
CA ILE A 643 14.71 -18.89 5.65
C ILE A 643 14.36 -19.09 4.17
N ALA A 644 14.70 -18.13 3.34
CA ALA A 644 14.50 -18.13 1.90
C ALA A 644 15.85 -18.23 1.16
N VAL A 645 15.83 -18.57 -0.12
CA VAL A 645 17.02 -18.58 -0.98
C VAL A 645 16.79 -17.59 -2.12
N ASP A 646 17.72 -16.65 -2.30
CA ASP A 646 17.74 -15.67 -3.39
C ASP A 646 16.40 -14.93 -3.61
N LEU A 647 15.77 -14.48 -2.52
CA LEU A 647 14.49 -13.78 -2.58
C LEU A 647 14.62 -12.47 -3.37
N GLN A 648 13.83 -12.30 -4.43
CA GLN A 648 13.91 -11.13 -5.30
C GLN A 648 13.41 -9.87 -4.57
N MET A 649 14.33 -8.94 -4.31
CA MET A 649 14.03 -7.66 -3.65
C MET A 649 13.50 -6.63 -4.66
N ARG A 650 12.40 -5.93 -4.33
CA ARG A 650 12.05 -4.70 -5.04
C ARG A 650 12.94 -3.55 -4.54
N VAL A 651 13.23 -2.62 -5.46
CA VAL A 651 13.97 -1.39 -5.19
C VAL A 651 13.33 -0.62 -4.03
N GLU A 652 14.18 -0.15 -3.11
CA GLU A 652 13.90 0.72 -1.95
C GLU A 652 12.93 0.17 -0.89
N GLY A 653 13.49 -0.46 0.16
CA GLY A 653 12.87 -0.52 1.50
C GLY A 653 11.71 -1.48 1.72
N HIS A 654 11.26 -2.20 0.69
CA HIS A 654 10.22 -3.22 0.80
C HIS A 654 10.84 -4.60 1.00
N GLU A 655 11.38 -4.84 2.20
CA GLU A 655 11.79 -6.18 2.64
C GLU A 655 10.56 -7.10 2.67
N ALA A 656 10.70 -8.33 2.17
CA ALA A 656 9.82 -9.48 2.44
C ALA A 656 8.30 -9.23 2.55
N CYS A 657 7.70 -8.47 1.62
CA CYS A 657 6.28 -8.03 1.62
C CYS A 657 5.19 -9.13 1.57
N PHE A 658 5.50 -10.38 1.91
CA PHE A 658 4.51 -11.43 2.07
C PHE A 658 4.32 -11.83 3.54
N PHE A 659 5.34 -11.70 4.39
CA PHE A 659 5.26 -12.00 5.82
C PHE A 659 5.02 -10.71 6.62
N SER A 660 4.26 -10.82 7.71
CA SER A 660 4.07 -9.75 8.69
C SER A 660 5.40 -9.36 9.33
N SER A 661 5.48 -8.13 9.86
CA SER A 661 6.66 -7.63 10.57
C SER A 661 7.09 -8.49 11.76
N ASP A 662 6.21 -9.37 12.22
CA ASP A 662 6.41 -10.21 13.41
C ASP A 662 7.14 -11.52 13.08
N ILE A 663 7.31 -11.88 11.81
CA ILE A 663 8.08 -13.06 11.37
C ILE A 663 9.38 -12.62 10.70
N PRO A 664 10.54 -12.85 11.32
CA PRO A 664 11.83 -12.60 10.68
C PRO A 664 12.00 -13.47 9.44
N VAL A 665 12.39 -12.85 8.32
CA VAL A 665 12.73 -13.53 7.07
C VAL A 665 14.20 -13.31 6.76
N GLU A 666 14.96 -14.39 6.67
CA GLU A 666 16.37 -14.38 6.26
C GLU A 666 16.49 -14.92 4.84
N THR A 667 17.43 -14.42 4.05
CA THR A 667 17.67 -14.89 2.68
C THR A 667 19.12 -15.29 2.45
N ILE A 668 19.32 -16.46 1.84
CA ILE A 668 20.62 -16.95 1.40
C ILE A 668 20.86 -16.45 -0.02
N GLU A 669 21.94 -15.69 -0.23
CA GLU A 669 22.38 -15.29 -1.58
C GLU A 669 23.31 -16.36 -2.17
N THR A 670 22.90 -17.04 -3.25
CA THR A 670 23.73 -18.11 -3.86
C THR A 670 24.75 -17.59 -4.87
N ILE A 671 24.73 -16.28 -5.16
CA ILE A 671 25.63 -15.61 -6.12
C ILE A 671 27.10 -16.00 -5.88
N MET A 672 27.53 -16.08 -4.62
CA MET A 672 28.92 -16.38 -4.28
C MET A 672 29.31 -17.83 -4.57
N ALA A 673 28.39 -18.80 -4.48
CA ALA A 673 28.66 -20.18 -4.93
C ALA A 673 28.92 -20.22 -6.44
N GLY A 674 28.17 -19.43 -7.21
CA GLY A 674 28.42 -19.24 -8.63
C GLY A 674 29.80 -18.63 -8.90
N VAL A 675 30.16 -17.56 -8.19
CA VAL A 675 31.48 -16.90 -8.30
C VAL A 675 32.60 -17.90 -8.04
N GLU A 676 32.53 -18.65 -6.93
CA GLU A 676 33.53 -19.64 -6.56
C GLU A 676 33.65 -20.74 -7.62
N TYR A 677 32.53 -21.27 -8.11
CA TYR A 677 32.52 -22.29 -9.15
C TYR A 677 33.18 -21.78 -10.44
N PHE A 678 32.82 -20.59 -10.90
CA PHE A 678 33.41 -20.01 -12.11
C PHE A 678 34.89 -19.62 -11.93
N ALA A 679 35.29 -19.21 -10.74
CA ALA A 679 36.69 -18.87 -10.45
C ALA A 679 37.59 -20.11 -10.34
N THR A 680 37.06 -21.24 -9.85
CA THR A 680 37.88 -22.41 -9.49
C THR A 680 37.69 -23.62 -10.41
N GLN A 681 36.49 -23.82 -10.98
CA GLN A 681 36.13 -25.02 -11.74
C GLN A 681 35.99 -24.77 -13.25
N VAL A 682 35.87 -23.51 -13.67
CA VAL A 682 35.71 -23.16 -15.09
C VAL A 682 36.98 -22.50 -15.62
N TYR A 683 37.52 -23.05 -16.70
CA TYR A 683 38.64 -22.43 -17.39
C TYR A 683 38.19 -21.23 -18.22
N LEU A 684 38.24 -20.04 -17.61
CA LEU A 684 37.87 -18.77 -18.24
C LEU A 684 39.09 -18.11 -18.91
N ARG A 685 38.94 -17.73 -20.17
CA ARG A 685 39.95 -17.00 -20.94
C ARG A 685 39.62 -15.51 -20.96
N ARG A 686 40.66 -14.68 -21.07
CA ARG A 686 40.53 -13.22 -21.15
C ARG A 686 40.30 -12.75 -22.61
N PRO A 687 39.64 -11.60 -22.83
CA PRO A 687 38.91 -10.79 -21.85
C PRO A 687 37.69 -11.54 -21.28
N LEU A 688 37.26 -11.17 -20.07
CA LEU A 688 36.14 -11.77 -19.36
C LEU A 688 35.05 -10.72 -19.17
N VAL A 689 33.79 -11.05 -19.44
CA VAL A 689 32.66 -10.13 -19.32
C VAL A 689 31.57 -10.76 -18.48
N VAL A 690 31.11 -10.05 -17.45
CA VAL A 690 29.88 -10.39 -16.74
C VAL A 690 28.73 -9.60 -17.33
N MET A 691 27.65 -10.29 -17.72
CA MET A 691 26.53 -9.70 -18.43
C MET A 691 25.23 -9.83 -17.66
N ALA A 692 24.48 -8.74 -17.56
CA ALA A 692 23.10 -8.75 -17.07
C ALA A 692 22.14 -8.98 -18.25
N PRO A 693 21.22 -9.97 -18.19
CA PRO A 693 20.26 -10.25 -19.26
C PRO A 693 19.10 -9.24 -19.33
N ASN A 694 18.91 -8.42 -18.31
CA ASN A 694 17.91 -7.35 -18.27
C ASN A 694 18.28 -6.32 -17.17
N PRO A 695 17.62 -5.14 -17.12
CA PRO A 695 17.86 -4.13 -16.09
C PRO A 695 17.65 -4.62 -14.65
N GLU A 696 16.72 -5.55 -14.41
CA GLU A 696 16.42 -6.07 -13.07
C GLU A 696 17.59 -6.90 -12.51
N CYS A 697 18.36 -7.54 -13.38
CA CYS A 697 19.54 -8.34 -13.02
C CYS A 697 20.82 -7.52 -12.83
N LEU A 698 20.80 -6.19 -13.03
CA LEU A 698 22.01 -5.35 -12.97
C LEU A 698 22.74 -5.46 -11.64
N ARG A 699 22.02 -5.37 -10.52
CA ARG A 699 22.61 -5.46 -9.17
C ARG A 699 23.27 -6.82 -8.96
N ARG A 700 22.58 -7.91 -9.31
CA ARG A 700 23.07 -9.30 -9.18
C ARG A 700 24.33 -9.52 -10.01
N ALA A 701 24.31 -9.11 -11.29
CA ALA A 701 25.46 -9.21 -12.18
C ALA A 701 26.65 -8.37 -11.68
N ARG A 702 26.43 -7.19 -11.08
CA ARG A 702 27.49 -6.37 -10.48
C ARG A 702 28.09 -6.99 -9.22
N ILE A 703 27.29 -7.61 -8.37
CA ILE A 703 27.79 -8.36 -7.20
C ILE A 703 28.65 -9.53 -7.67
N PHE A 704 28.16 -10.30 -8.65
CA PHE A 704 28.92 -11.41 -9.26
C PHE A 704 30.26 -10.94 -9.84
N GLN A 705 30.25 -9.85 -10.63
CA GLN A 705 31.46 -9.24 -11.18
C GLN A 705 32.45 -8.84 -10.07
N THR A 706 31.96 -8.20 -9.01
CA THR A 706 32.80 -7.76 -7.89
C THR A 706 33.40 -8.95 -7.16
N GLY A 707 32.63 -10.00 -6.91
CA GLY A 707 33.12 -11.26 -6.33
C GLY A 707 34.20 -11.91 -7.20
N LEU A 708 33.93 -12.02 -8.51
CA LEU A 708 34.86 -12.62 -9.46
C LEU A 708 36.17 -11.83 -9.56
N ASN A 709 36.11 -10.50 -9.53
CA ASN A 709 37.29 -9.63 -9.53
C ASN A 709 38.14 -9.77 -8.26
N LYS A 710 37.54 -10.15 -7.14
CA LYS A 710 38.29 -10.43 -5.90
C LYS A 710 39.06 -11.75 -5.96
N TRP A 711 38.50 -12.75 -6.64
CA TRP A 711 39.19 -14.00 -6.95
C TRP A 711 40.24 -13.84 -8.06
N LEU A 712 40.03 -12.90 -8.98
CA LEU A 712 40.87 -12.65 -10.16
C LEU A 712 41.37 -11.19 -10.20
N PRO A 713 42.13 -10.72 -9.19
CA PRO A 713 42.52 -9.30 -9.07
C PRO A 713 43.37 -8.79 -10.24
N ASP A 714 44.18 -9.67 -10.85
CA ASP A 714 45.09 -9.32 -11.95
C ASP A 714 44.39 -9.22 -13.31
N SER A 715 43.07 -9.44 -13.37
CA SER A 715 42.27 -9.19 -14.58
C SER A 715 40.80 -9.06 -14.23
N PRO A 716 40.35 -7.83 -13.95
CA PRO A 716 38.96 -7.59 -13.67
C PRO A 716 38.11 -7.95 -14.89
N ALA A 717 37.00 -8.64 -14.65
CA ALA A 717 35.96 -8.84 -15.63
C ALA A 717 35.34 -7.48 -16.00
N GLN A 718 35.07 -7.29 -17.29
CA GLN A 718 34.29 -6.19 -17.81
C GLN A 718 32.79 -6.43 -17.58
N PHE A 719 31.96 -5.43 -17.88
CA PHE A 719 30.51 -5.49 -17.67
C PHE A 719 29.75 -5.19 -18.95
N ALA A 720 28.69 -5.95 -19.21
CA ALA A 720 27.78 -5.72 -20.32
C ALA A 720 26.31 -5.87 -19.89
N VAL A 721 25.39 -5.32 -20.66
CA VAL A 721 23.95 -5.39 -20.40
C VAL A 721 23.23 -5.70 -21.69
N PHE A 722 22.30 -6.66 -21.63
CA PHE A 722 21.38 -6.93 -22.72
C PHE A 722 20.17 -6.00 -22.65
N PHE A 723 19.84 -5.37 -23.78
CA PHE A 723 18.73 -4.44 -23.93
C PHE A 723 17.71 -4.99 -24.93
N HIS A 724 16.50 -5.27 -24.46
CA HIS A 724 15.37 -5.59 -25.33
C HIS A 724 14.84 -4.28 -25.92
N GLY A 725 14.82 -4.14 -27.26
CA GLY A 725 14.27 -2.94 -27.89
C GLY A 725 12.77 -2.79 -27.61
N THR A 726 12.39 -1.83 -26.77
CA THR A 726 11.00 -1.60 -26.33
C THR A 726 10.32 -0.40 -27.02
N GLY A 727 10.99 0.26 -27.98
CA GLY A 727 10.45 1.40 -28.71
C GLY A 727 9.98 1.06 -30.12
N LYS A 728 8.82 1.59 -30.52
CA LYS A 728 8.53 1.86 -31.94
C LYS A 728 9.38 3.05 -32.37
N LYS A 729 10.17 2.92 -33.44
CA LYS A 729 10.69 4.11 -34.15
C LYS A 729 9.51 4.88 -34.76
N GLU A 730 9.69 6.19 -34.99
CA GLU A 730 8.73 7.04 -35.72
C GLU A 730 8.34 6.47 -37.11
N SER A 731 9.12 5.51 -37.63
CA SER A 731 8.89 4.76 -38.88
C SER A 731 8.07 3.47 -38.75
N GLY A 732 7.61 3.08 -37.56
CA GLY A 732 6.80 1.86 -37.34
C GLY A 732 7.58 0.55 -37.17
N GLU A 733 8.91 0.55 -37.27
CA GLU A 733 9.75 -0.62 -36.97
C GLU A 733 10.12 -0.72 -35.49
N GLN A 734 10.11 -1.94 -34.94
CA GLN A 734 10.59 -2.22 -33.57
C GLN A 734 12.11 -2.06 -33.51
N SER A 735 12.63 -1.41 -32.46
CA SER A 735 14.08 -1.37 -32.21
C SER A 735 14.63 -2.79 -32.00
N PRO A 736 15.72 -3.19 -32.67
CA PRO A 736 16.31 -4.52 -32.49
C PRO A 736 16.91 -4.67 -31.08
N ALA A 737 16.92 -5.90 -30.56
CA ALA A 737 17.61 -6.22 -29.31
C ALA A 737 19.12 -6.05 -29.48
N ASP A 738 19.80 -5.50 -28.47
CA ASP A 738 21.22 -5.21 -28.56
C ASP A 738 21.97 -5.40 -27.23
N ILE A 739 23.30 -5.49 -27.29
CA ILE A 739 24.19 -5.56 -26.13
C ILE A 739 24.94 -4.25 -25.98
N VAL A 740 24.83 -3.64 -24.80
CA VAL A 740 25.60 -2.48 -24.37
C VAL A 740 26.82 -2.96 -23.56
N GLY A 741 28.01 -2.78 -24.13
CA GLY A 741 29.28 -3.27 -23.60
C GLY A 741 30.10 -4.01 -24.67
N ASP A 742 31.42 -4.11 -24.49
CA ASP A 742 32.29 -4.85 -25.42
C ASP A 742 32.35 -6.33 -25.00
N VAL A 743 32.00 -7.22 -25.94
CA VAL A 743 32.05 -8.67 -25.76
C VAL A 743 33.03 -9.34 -26.71
N LYS A 744 33.74 -8.57 -27.54
CA LYS A 744 34.56 -9.10 -28.62
C LYS A 744 35.76 -9.89 -28.08
N GLY A 745 35.86 -11.15 -28.49
CA GLY A 745 36.89 -12.10 -28.05
C GLY A 745 36.72 -12.57 -26.60
N ALA A 746 35.67 -12.16 -25.90
CA ALA A 746 35.50 -12.41 -24.49
C ALA A 746 34.83 -13.75 -24.17
N ASP A 747 35.16 -14.33 -23.02
CA ASP A 747 34.25 -15.28 -22.38
C ASP A 747 33.20 -14.46 -21.62
N VAL A 748 31.92 -14.74 -21.86
CA VAL A 748 30.79 -14.00 -21.30
C VAL A 748 30.09 -14.87 -20.27
N ILE A 749 29.85 -14.36 -19.07
CA ILE A 749 29.05 -15.01 -18.03
C ILE A 749 27.76 -14.20 -17.86
N VAL A 750 26.64 -14.78 -18.28
CA VAL A 750 25.31 -14.21 -18.06
C VAL A 750 24.86 -14.56 -16.65
N VAL A 751 24.45 -13.56 -15.88
CA VAL A 751 24.04 -13.75 -14.49
C VAL A 751 22.56 -13.38 -14.36
N ASP A 752 21.73 -14.39 -14.11
CA ASP A 752 20.28 -14.28 -14.01
C ASP A 752 19.78 -14.73 -12.61
N ASP A 753 18.51 -14.48 -12.29
CA ASP A 753 17.88 -15.01 -11.08
C ASP A 753 17.28 -16.41 -11.31
N LEU A 754 16.61 -16.61 -12.44
CA LEU A 754 15.95 -17.86 -12.80
C LEU A 754 16.07 -18.21 -14.28
N ILE A 755 15.85 -19.48 -14.59
CA ILE A 755 15.71 -19.97 -15.97
C ILE A 755 14.38 -20.69 -16.09
N ASP A 756 13.45 -20.11 -16.86
CA ASP A 756 12.13 -20.69 -17.12
C ASP A 756 12.11 -21.52 -18.41
N THR A 757 11.95 -20.90 -19.58
CA THR A 757 11.88 -21.58 -20.88
C THR A 757 13.21 -21.62 -21.64
N SER A 758 14.28 -21.03 -21.09
CA SER A 758 15.60 -20.90 -21.75
C SER A 758 15.64 -20.09 -23.07
N GLU A 759 14.55 -19.48 -23.52
CA GLU A 759 14.52 -18.69 -24.76
C GLU A 759 15.42 -17.47 -24.73
N THR A 760 15.35 -16.68 -23.64
CA THR A 760 16.14 -15.45 -23.49
C THR A 760 17.62 -15.78 -23.46
N LEU A 761 18.02 -16.81 -22.72
CA LEU A 761 19.39 -17.30 -22.67
C LEU A 761 19.89 -17.71 -24.06
N SER A 762 19.07 -18.44 -24.83
CA SER A 762 19.42 -18.87 -26.18
C SER A 762 19.60 -17.69 -27.15
N LYS A 763 18.68 -16.71 -27.11
CA LYS A 763 18.76 -15.48 -27.93
C LYS A 763 19.99 -14.65 -27.59
N LEU A 764 20.23 -14.43 -26.30
CA LEU A 764 21.37 -13.65 -25.80
C LEU A 764 22.68 -14.34 -26.17
N THR A 765 22.77 -15.66 -26.01
CA THR A 765 23.95 -16.44 -26.39
C THR A 765 24.30 -16.24 -27.86
N ASN A 766 23.31 -16.38 -28.76
CA ASN A 766 23.53 -16.19 -30.19
C ASN A 766 23.94 -14.74 -30.53
N LEU A 767 23.36 -13.75 -29.86
CA LEU A 767 23.72 -12.34 -30.06
C LEU A 767 25.13 -12.01 -29.55
N ALA A 768 25.52 -12.52 -28.39
CA ALA A 768 26.87 -12.32 -27.86
C ALA A 768 27.91 -12.94 -28.80
N LEU A 769 27.67 -14.16 -29.30
CA LEU A 769 28.53 -14.82 -30.28
C LEU A 769 28.58 -14.05 -31.61
N SER A 770 27.46 -13.53 -32.12
CA SER A 770 27.44 -12.74 -33.35
C SER A 770 28.19 -11.40 -33.21
N LYS A 771 28.25 -10.84 -32.00
CA LYS A 771 29.11 -9.70 -31.64
C LYS A 771 30.57 -10.08 -31.37
N GLY A 772 30.93 -11.34 -31.54
CA GLY A 772 32.31 -11.82 -31.46
C GLY A 772 32.72 -12.35 -30.09
N ALA A 773 31.79 -12.63 -29.17
CA ALA A 773 32.12 -13.38 -27.96
C ALA A 773 32.70 -14.75 -28.31
N ARG A 774 33.67 -15.22 -27.52
CA ARG A 774 34.35 -16.51 -27.72
C ARG A 774 33.53 -17.66 -27.16
N LYS A 775 33.02 -17.50 -25.94
CA LYS A 775 32.14 -18.47 -25.25
C LYS A 775 31.14 -17.74 -24.39
N VAL A 776 29.98 -18.35 -24.19
CA VAL A 776 28.92 -17.83 -23.31
C VAL A 776 28.58 -18.89 -22.28
N TYR A 777 28.57 -18.46 -21.02
CA TYR A 777 28.21 -19.23 -19.84
C TYR A 777 27.01 -18.56 -19.17
N CYS A 778 26.29 -19.30 -18.33
CA CYS A 778 25.20 -18.74 -17.53
C CYS A 778 25.29 -19.21 -16.08
N PHE A 779 24.99 -18.31 -15.14
CA PHE A 779 24.67 -18.63 -13.76
C PHE A 779 23.24 -18.18 -13.44
N ALA A 780 22.44 -19.04 -12.83
CA ALA A 780 21.11 -18.67 -12.32
C ALA A 780 20.78 -19.41 -11.01
N SER A 781 20.12 -18.73 -10.07
CA SER A 781 19.79 -19.31 -8.77
C SER A 781 18.66 -20.35 -8.84
N HIS A 782 17.65 -20.13 -9.69
CA HIS A 782 16.43 -20.95 -9.73
C HIS A 782 16.15 -21.56 -11.13
N PRO A 783 16.39 -22.87 -11.33
CA PRO A 783 16.13 -23.52 -12.62
C PRO A 783 14.69 -24.08 -12.71
N LEU A 784 13.72 -23.24 -13.10
CA LEU A 784 12.32 -23.67 -13.31
C LEU A 784 12.22 -24.67 -14.47
N LEU A 785 12.95 -24.41 -15.56
CA LEU A 785 13.14 -25.33 -16.68
C LEU A 785 11.82 -25.92 -17.23
N ASN A 786 10.81 -25.08 -17.43
CA ASN A 786 9.50 -25.51 -17.92
C ASN A 786 9.52 -25.83 -19.43
N GLY A 787 8.74 -26.83 -19.83
CA GLY A 787 8.61 -27.23 -21.24
C GLY A 787 9.91 -27.80 -21.81
N ASP A 788 10.32 -27.34 -22.98
CA ASP A 788 11.53 -27.80 -23.68
C ASP A 788 12.81 -27.05 -23.26
N ALA A 789 12.83 -26.41 -22.08
CA ALA A 789 13.93 -25.54 -21.64
C ALA A 789 15.32 -26.22 -21.63
N GLU A 790 15.41 -27.46 -21.13
CA GLU A 790 16.69 -28.21 -21.14
C GLU A 790 17.11 -28.62 -22.55
N ARG A 791 16.14 -28.91 -23.45
CA ARG A 791 16.42 -29.18 -24.87
C ARG A 791 16.94 -27.93 -25.57
N LEU A 792 16.35 -26.77 -25.30
CA LEU A 792 16.82 -25.49 -25.84
C LEU A 792 18.24 -25.16 -25.35
N ILE A 793 18.58 -25.47 -24.10
CA ILE A 793 19.96 -25.34 -23.60
C ILE A 793 20.89 -26.26 -24.40
N GLU A 794 20.52 -27.53 -24.58
CA GLU A 794 21.28 -28.51 -25.36
C GLU A 794 21.51 -28.04 -26.81
N GLU A 795 20.47 -27.55 -27.47
CA GLU A 795 20.52 -27.08 -28.87
C GLU A 795 21.20 -25.71 -29.02
N SER A 796 21.28 -24.91 -27.96
CA SER A 796 21.92 -23.60 -27.99
C SER A 796 23.44 -23.68 -27.99
N ASN A 797 24.08 -22.59 -28.40
CA ASN A 797 25.54 -22.45 -28.38
C ASN A 797 26.11 -22.09 -26.99
N VAL A 798 25.31 -22.23 -25.91
CA VAL A 798 25.80 -21.97 -24.55
C VAL A 798 26.81 -23.05 -24.18
N SER A 799 27.90 -22.64 -23.54
CA SER A 799 28.99 -23.56 -23.18
C SER A 799 28.67 -24.36 -21.92
N GLN A 800 28.14 -23.70 -20.89
CA GLN A 800 27.65 -24.34 -19.66
C GLN A 800 26.67 -23.41 -18.95
N VAL A 801 25.63 -23.99 -18.36
CA VAL A 801 24.65 -23.34 -17.52
C VAL A 801 24.80 -23.88 -16.10
N VAL A 802 25.16 -23.03 -15.16
CA VAL A 802 25.37 -23.38 -13.75
C VAL A 802 24.18 -22.89 -12.96
N VAL A 803 23.52 -23.79 -12.24
CA VAL A 803 22.32 -23.48 -11.45
C VAL A 803 22.39 -24.09 -10.08
N MET A 804 21.56 -23.63 -9.14
CA MET A 804 21.42 -24.26 -7.84
C MET A 804 20.32 -25.34 -7.88
N ASP A 805 20.41 -26.35 -7.02
CA ASP A 805 19.39 -27.40 -6.84
C ASP A 805 18.18 -26.94 -6.01
N THR A 806 17.86 -25.64 -6.08
CA THR A 806 16.68 -25.08 -5.40
C THR A 806 15.39 -25.76 -5.89
N ILE A 807 15.35 -26.11 -7.18
CA ILE A 807 14.24 -26.85 -7.81
C ILE A 807 14.62 -28.32 -8.02
N PRO A 808 13.82 -29.28 -7.54
CA PRO A 808 14.06 -30.70 -7.78
C PRO A 808 14.02 -31.02 -9.27
N ALA A 809 15.01 -31.77 -9.75
CA ALA A 809 14.95 -32.36 -11.08
C ALA A 809 13.91 -33.51 -11.10
N ASP A 810 13.11 -33.59 -12.17
CA ASP A 810 12.31 -34.79 -12.44
C ASP A 810 13.24 -35.88 -12.97
N PRO A 811 13.46 -37.00 -12.26
CA PRO A 811 14.36 -38.06 -12.68
C PRO A 811 13.95 -38.74 -14.00
N LYS A 812 12.73 -38.48 -14.50
CA LYS A 812 12.23 -39.02 -15.78
C LYS A 812 12.36 -38.03 -16.94
N ALA A 813 12.73 -36.78 -16.69
CA ALA A 813 12.86 -35.76 -17.73
C ALA A 813 14.18 -35.89 -18.50
N PHE A 814 14.24 -35.26 -19.68
CA PHE A 814 15.48 -35.11 -20.43
C PHE A 814 16.44 -34.21 -19.67
N HIS A 815 17.71 -34.63 -19.53
CA HIS A 815 18.75 -33.85 -18.89
C HIS A 815 19.92 -33.59 -19.84
N THR A 816 20.35 -32.34 -19.93
CA THR A 816 21.49 -31.90 -20.75
C THR A 816 22.80 -31.92 -19.96
N ASP A 817 23.90 -32.34 -20.59
CA ASP A 817 25.24 -32.30 -20.01
C ASP A 817 25.78 -30.86 -19.84
N LYS A 818 25.17 -29.89 -20.54
CA LYS A 818 25.51 -28.47 -20.41
C LYS A 818 25.00 -27.86 -19.10
N LEU A 819 24.08 -28.51 -18.39
CA LEU A 819 23.51 -28.02 -17.13
C LEU A 819 24.24 -28.60 -15.92
N LYS A 820 24.94 -27.75 -15.17
CA LYS A 820 25.59 -28.09 -13.90
C LYS A 820 24.74 -27.61 -12.73
N ARG A 821 24.31 -28.53 -11.86
CA ARG A 821 23.61 -28.20 -10.61
C ARG A 821 24.58 -28.18 -9.42
N LEU A 822 24.56 -27.10 -8.65
CA LEU A 822 25.27 -26.93 -7.38
C LEU A 822 24.28 -27.09 -6.22
N SER A 823 24.74 -27.69 -5.13
CA SER A 823 23.89 -27.96 -3.97
C SER A 823 23.78 -26.73 -3.08
N VAL A 824 22.55 -26.28 -2.76
CA VAL A 824 22.27 -25.25 -1.75
C VAL A 824 22.23 -25.84 -0.33
N ALA A 825 22.15 -27.17 -0.21
CA ALA A 825 22.05 -27.85 1.08
C ALA A 825 23.13 -27.47 2.12
N PRO A 826 24.43 -27.31 1.77
CA PRO A 826 25.45 -26.87 2.72
C PRO A 826 25.17 -25.48 3.30
N MET A 827 24.75 -24.54 2.45
CA MET A 827 24.40 -23.17 2.88
C MET A 827 23.18 -23.14 3.80
N LEU A 828 22.15 -23.93 3.45
CA LEU A 828 20.97 -24.08 4.30
C LEU A 828 21.30 -24.75 5.65
N ALA A 829 22.11 -25.79 5.63
CA ALA A 829 22.51 -26.50 6.84
C ALA A 829 23.29 -25.59 7.80
N GLU A 830 24.21 -24.78 7.28
CA GLU A 830 24.98 -23.83 8.07
C GLU A 830 24.09 -22.74 8.69
N LEU A 831 23.15 -22.17 7.92
CA LEU A 831 22.24 -21.14 8.44
C LEU A 831 21.24 -21.72 9.46
N ILE A 832 20.72 -22.92 9.23
CA ILE A 832 19.86 -23.61 10.21
C ILE A 832 20.64 -23.88 11.50
N GLN A 833 21.90 -24.32 11.39
CA GLN A 833 22.77 -24.53 12.54
C GLN A 833 23.06 -23.23 13.29
N ALA A 834 23.36 -22.15 12.57
CA ALA A 834 23.58 -20.80 13.10
C ALA A 834 22.43 -20.35 14.02
N GLU A 835 21.22 -20.45 13.49
CA GLU A 835 20.01 -19.96 14.13
C GLU A 835 19.56 -20.85 15.29
N HIS A 836 19.78 -22.17 15.19
CA HIS A 836 19.42 -23.11 16.26
C HIS A 836 20.34 -23.04 17.47
N PHE A 837 21.66 -22.89 17.25
CA PHE A 837 22.64 -23.06 18.33
C PHE A 837 23.15 -21.73 18.90
N LYS A 838 22.73 -20.57 18.36
CA LYS A 838 23.20 -19.22 18.74
C LYS A 838 24.72 -19.12 18.95
N ALA A 839 25.47 -19.96 18.24
CA ALA A 839 26.92 -20.08 18.37
C ALA A 839 27.55 -19.95 16.97
N HIS A 840 28.18 -18.79 16.74
CA HIS A 840 29.22 -18.52 15.74
C HIS A 840 28.93 -19.07 14.34
N SER A 841 28.00 -18.42 13.65
CA SER A 841 27.90 -18.52 12.19
C SER A 841 28.77 -17.47 11.53
N TYR A 842 29.55 -17.90 10.54
CA TYR A 842 30.44 -17.07 9.72
C TYR A 842 29.72 -16.37 8.56
N ILE A 843 28.38 -16.31 8.60
CA ILE A 843 27.55 -15.62 7.60
C ILE A 843 26.95 -14.38 8.26
N ASP A 844 27.52 -13.23 7.90
CA ASP A 844 27.37 -11.94 8.57
C ASP A 844 26.00 -11.29 8.36
N LYS A 845 25.46 -10.73 9.45
CA LYS A 845 24.24 -9.92 9.50
C LYS A 845 24.59 -8.49 9.09
N VAL A 846 24.50 -8.20 7.80
CA VAL A 846 24.21 -6.89 7.17
C VAL A 846 25.17 -5.71 7.46
N ASN A 847 26.07 -5.70 8.44
CA ASN A 847 26.96 -4.54 8.70
C ASN A 847 28.27 -4.86 9.45
N SER A 848 29.22 -5.56 8.81
CA SER A 848 30.65 -5.32 9.09
C SER A 848 31.38 -4.86 7.83
N ARG A 849 31.87 -3.62 7.88
CA ARG A 849 32.89 -3.11 6.97
C ARG A 849 34.21 -3.80 7.34
N GLU A 850 34.88 -4.30 6.31
CA GLU A 850 36.28 -4.76 6.27
C GLU A 850 36.55 -6.26 6.61
N ASP A 851 37.23 -6.88 5.63
CA ASP A 851 38.02 -8.12 5.64
C ASP A 851 37.40 -9.51 5.37
N PHE A 852 37.98 -10.13 4.32
CA PHE A 852 37.82 -11.50 3.87
C PHE A 852 38.54 -12.52 4.77
N LYS A 853 37.99 -13.74 4.89
CA LYS A 853 38.65 -15.04 4.64
C LYS A 853 37.76 -16.22 5.05
N TYR A 854 37.43 -17.12 4.13
CA TYR A 854 37.07 -18.51 4.45
C TYR A 854 38.31 -19.39 4.22
N VAL A 855 38.76 -20.07 5.27
CA VAL A 855 39.81 -21.10 5.20
C VAL A 855 39.17 -22.42 5.65
N HIS A 856 39.20 -23.43 4.77
CA HIS A 856 38.82 -24.80 5.10
C HIS A 856 39.82 -25.42 6.07
N HIS A 857 39.32 -26.09 7.11
CA HIS A 857 40.02 -27.20 7.72
C HIS A 857 39.23 -28.49 7.49
N TYR A 858 40.00 -29.50 7.07
CA TYR A 858 39.62 -30.83 6.57
C TYR A 858 38.76 -31.66 7.51
#